data_AF-A0A4Y9XXQ2-F1
#
_entry.id   AF-A0A4Y9XXQ2-F1
#
_cell.length_a   1.000
_cell.length_b   1.000
_cell.length_c   1.000
_cell.angle_alpha   90.00
_cell.angle_beta   90.00
_cell.angle_gamma   90.00
#
_symmetry.space_group_name_H-M   'P 1'
#
loop_
_entity.id
_entity.type
_entity.pdbx_description
1 polymer ?
#
loop_
_entity_poly.entity_id
_entity_poly.type
_entity_poly.pdbx_seq_one_letter_code
_entity_poly.pdbx_strand_id
1 'polypeptide(L)'
;MIAWFTDVIIQAVETSSAQFKWYWKTGTTFSDPTDAAAATLLNPTFAYSLAGEGCAVHYGTNPLMPFHLAPVFGNRHGSVSVSDIVEAAKAEFNDWCIAFHHSVVSSMTSPHLVVCFILTEATAACRSLKAFAATETLKLGVPVAQFKTQVLELNRDEYATVSGAPAIFNVIETSNLVDHLGLLNVLIAAIPLLSSSTPSRVLYTESLLHLGGDATKEFTKQLYANITAIGVIVDLCPVDYLCGFTTRSNTHELVMHMAIKGNASRSQFHQVTTWKSPSSGDPYACRSGLTQRKLSFEPRQLATFLYDIYYLLFEQEDAKNFFRLNHDNLLGALSSATLSHYIRESFALFLKLVRDELGASDQDWANIMNNFFDFLDADRSLPMDLNNYNDFCMQLYRHGVWFPPAYHQFVPKIGRFSHFNVVPPIVRIILTVPREQLRSLEHAPERYGTPLVQCDVRGKWCQNIFSSVHVAYGRVTTMGTKSNPWASFQEDPLGQSGQSPLIATFTMPSRLLTAYEPQDDLYVCLSLKSGPASIMFTPELGHELIVYRANLMDESHVIVLPEQPLPSKQLYVGFEPSETSNPIGQSGAVSVELDEQCELVTSFTCRISVENRDAKTLFQARAMPEISQISPCTMRVSDSSMNQF
;
A
#
# COMPACT_ATOMS: atom_id res chain seq x y z
N MET A 1 2.48 -39.27 20.04
CA MET A 1 1.92 -37.91 19.85
C MET A 1 2.37 -37.31 18.52
N ILE A 2 3.68 -37.16 18.25
CA ILE A 2 4.19 -36.63 16.97
C ILE A 2 3.72 -37.45 15.76
N ALA A 3 3.88 -38.79 15.79
CA ALA A 3 3.44 -39.65 14.67
C ALA A 3 1.94 -39.53 14.37
N TRP A 4 1.09 -39.60 15.41
CA TRP A 4 -0.35 -39.41 15.28
C TRP A 4 -0.72 -38.03 14.70
N PHE A 5 -0.04 -36.96 15.15
CA PHE A 5 -0.25 -35.62 14.63
C PHE A 5 0.11 -35.50 13.14
N THR A 6 1.22 -36.12 12.73
CA THR A 6 1.62 -36.19 11.32
C THR A 6 0.61 -36.96 10.47
N ASP A 7 0.12 -38.11 10.94
CA ASP A 7 -0.88 -38.93 10.23
C ASP A 7 -2.18 -38.17 10.00
N VAL A 8 -2.65 -37.44 11.03
CA VAL A 8 -3.85 -36.58 10.95
C VAL A 8 -3.66 -35.46 9.92
N ILE A 9 -2.49 -34.81 9.89
CA ILE A 9 -2.19 -33.75 8.91
C ILE A 9 -2.19 -34.30 7.49
N ILE A 10 -1.54 -35.45 7.25
CA ILE A 10 -1.47 -36.06 5.91
C ILE A 10 -2.87 -36.37 5.41
N GLN A 11 -3.70 -37.01 6.24
CA GLN A 11 -5.09 -37.30 5.90
C GLN A 11 -5.88 -36.02 5.61
N ALA A 12 -5.70 -34.97 6.41
CA ALA A 12 -6.38 -33.68 6.19
C ALA A 12 -5.98 -33.05 4.84
N VAL A 13 -4.70 -33.10 4.48
CA VAL A 13 -4.22 -32.62 3.18
C VAL A 13 -4.82 -33.42 2.03
N GLU A 14 -4.80 -34.74 2.11
CA GLU A 14 -5.32 -35.61 1.05
C GLU A 14 -6.83 -35.40 0.83
N THR A 15 -7.63 -35.44 1.91
CA THR A 15 -9.08 -35.25 1.84
C THR A 15 -9.44 -33.85 1.35
N SER A 16 -8.76 -32.81 1.83
CA SER A 16 -9.00 -31.43 1.39
C SER A 16 -8.57 -31.21 -0.06
N SER A 17 -7.45 -31.80 -0.50
CA SER A 17 -6.99 -31.75 -1.89
C SER A 17 -7.96 -32.46 -2.84
N ALA A 18 -8.49 -33.62 -2.43
CA ALA A 18 -9.49 -34.35 -3.20
C ALA A 18 -10.77 -33.52 -3.37
N GLN A 19 -11.25 -32.90 -2.29
CA GLN A 19 -12.41 -32.01 -2.35
C GLN A 19 -12.15 -30.78 -3.23
N PHE A 20 -10.99 -30.15 -3.10
CA PHE A 20 -10.61 -29.00 -3.92
C PHE A 20 -10.63 -29.36 -5.42
N LYS A 21 -9.99 -30.47 -5.80
CA LYS A 21 -10.00 -30.97 -7.19
C LYS A 21 -11.41 -31.27 -7.68
N TRP A 22 -12.26 -31.84 -6.83
CA TRP A 22 -13.66 -32.13 -7.16
C TRP A 22 -14.46 -30.86 -7.39
N TYR A 23 -14.32 -29.86 -6.52
CA TYR A 23 -14.97 -28.57 -6.66
C TYR A 23 -14.55 -27.87 -7.95
N TRP A 24 -13.25 -27.82 -8.27
CA TRP A 24 -12.78 -27.21 -9.52
C TRP A 24 -13.19 -27.99 -10.78
N LYS A 25 -13.42 -29.30 -10.65
CA LYS A 25 -13.91 -30.13 -11.76
C LYS A 25 -15.42 -29.95 -12.00
N THR A 26 -16.22 -29.82 -10.95
CA THR A 26 -17.69 -29.92 -11.03
C THR A 26 -18.42 -28.62 -10.69
N GLY A 27 -17.76 -27.67 -10.03
CA GLY A 27 -18.38 -26.47 -9.45
C GLY A 27 -19.19 -26.73 -8.18
N THR A 28 -19.18 -27.96 -7.62
CA THR A 28 -20.07 -28.35 -6.51
C THR A 28 -19.33 -29.02 -5.35
N THR A 29 -19.99 -29.11 -4.20
CA THR A 29 -19.55 -29.91 -3.05
C THR A 29 -20.36 -31.21 -2.90
N PHE A 30 -21.19 -31.57 -3.90
CA PHE A 30 -21.99 -32.80 -3.84
C PHE A 30 -21.09 -34.02 -4.04
N SER A 31 -21.26 -35.02 -3.17
CA SER A 31 -20.54 -36.29 -3.30
C SER A 31 -21.23 -37.24 -4.29
N ASP A 32 -22.54 -37.09 -4.49
CA ASP A 32 -23.30 -37.87 -5.48
C ASP A 32 -23.23 -37.21 -6.88
N PRO A 33 -22.84 -37.96 -7.93
CA PRO A 33 -22.76 -37.43 -9.29
C PRO A 33 -24.11 -36.97 -9.87
N THR A 34 -25.23 -37.53 -9.44
CA THR A 34 -26.57 -37.15 -9.90
C THR A 34 -26.93 -35.77 -9.36
N ASP A 35 -26.67 -35.53 -8.08
CA ASP A 35 -26.88 -34.22 -7.46
C ASP A 35 -25.97 -33.15 -8.09
N ALA A 36 -24.70 -33.50 -8.35
CA ALA A 36 -23.78 -32.62 -9.06
C ALA A 36 -24.27 -32.28 -10.48
N ALA A 37 -24.82 -33.25 -11.21
CA ALA A 37 -25.39 -33.02 -12.54
C ALA A 37 -26.69 -32.19 -12.50
N ALA A 38 -27.48 -32.31 -11.42
CA ALA A 38 -28.68 -31.51 -11.22
C ALA A 38 -28.39 -30.05 -10.85
N ALA A 39 -27.20 -29.77 -10.29
CA ALA A 39 -26.74 -28.44 -9.90
C ALA A 39 -26.36 -27.59 -11.14
N THR A 40 -27.38 -27.07 -11.81
CA THR A 40 -27.25 -26.31 -13.07
C THR A 40 -27.19 -24.80 -12.89
N LEU A 41 -27.35 -24.31 -11.65
CA LEU A 41 -27.35 -22.88 -11.34
C LEU A 41 -26.00 -22.45 -10.76
N LEU A 42 -25.38 -21.46 -11.40
CA LEU A 42 -24.18 -20.80 -10.89
C LEU A 42 -24.55 -19.91 -9.69
N ASN A 43 -23.65 -19.82 -8.70
CA ASN A 43 -23.77 -18.78 -7.69
C ASN A 43 -23.70 -17.39 -8.35
N PRO A 44 -24.76 -16.56 -8.27
CA PRO A 44 -24.81 -15.27 -8.96
C PRO A 44 -23.69 -14.31 -8.53
N THR A 45 -23.07 -14.49 -7.35
CA THR A 45 -21.93 -13.66 -6.93
C THR A 45 -20.67 -13.90 -7.76
N PHE A 46 -20.60 -14.98 -8.54
CA PHE A 46 -19.48 -15.27 -9.44
C PHE A 46 -19.70 -14.76 -10.86
N ALA A 47 -20.89 -14.25 -11.18
CA ALA A 47 -21.24 -13.84 -12.55
C ALA A 47 -20.61 -12.49 -12.95
N TYR A 48 -20.13 -11.71 -11.99
CA TYR A 48 -19.63 -10.36 -12.21
C TYR A 48 -18.27 -10.15 -11.55
N SER A 49 -17.39 -9.46 -12.25
CA SER A 49 -16.12 -8.96 -11.72
C SER A 49 -15.81 -7.61 -12.35
N LEU A 50 -14.69 -6.99 -11.96
CA LEU A 50 -14.19 -5.81 -12.68
C LEU A 50 -13.86 -6.14 -14.16
N ALA A 51 -13.64 -7.40 -14.54
CA ALA A 51 -13.48 -7.77 -15.94
C ALA A 51 -14.79 -7.74 -16.75
N GLY A 52 -15.93 -7.51 -16.10
CA GLY A 52 -17.26 -7.51 -16.71
C GLY A 52 -18.09 -8.73 -16.31
N GLU A 53 -19.09 -9.04 -17.13
CA GLU A 53 -19.90 -10.25 -16.98
C GLU A 53 -19.09 -11.48 -17.42
N GLY A 54 -19.10 -12.51 -16.58
CA GLY A 54 -18.39 -13.76 -16.81
C GLY A 54 -18.02 -14.46 -15.51
N CYS A 55 -17.81 -15.77 -15.57
CA CYS A 55 -17.40 -16.59 -14.43
C CYS A 55 -15.87 -16.54 -14.24
N ALA A 56 -15.36 -15.38 -13.82
CA ALA A 56 -13.94 -15.15 -13.59
C ALA A 56 -13.59 -15.38 -12.11
N VAL A 57 -13.57 -16.65 -11.70
CA VAL A 57 -13.41 -17.04 -10.28
C VAL A 57 -11.93 -17.17 -9.90
N HIS A 58 -11.53 -16.63 -8.75
CA HIS A 58 -10.16 -16.75 -8.25
C HIS A 58 -9.83 -18.21 -7.88
N TYR A 59 -8.62 -18.70 -8.16
CA TYR A 59 -8.21 -20.09 -7.89
C TYR A 59 -8.29 -20.49 -6.40
N GLY A 60 -8.17 -19.51 -5.51
CA GLY A 60 -8.34 -19.68 -4.06
C GLY A 60 -9.79 -19.82 -3.60
N THR A 61 -10.76 -19.73 -4.51
CA THR A 61 -12.19 -19.90 -4.16
C THR A 61 -12.45 -21.37 -3.86
N ASN A 62 -12.44 -21.72 -2.58
CA ASN A 62 -12.89 -23.03 -2.09
C ASN A 62 -13.94 -22.81 -1.00
N PRO A 63 -15.18 -23.32 -1.18
CA PRO A 63 -16.26 -23.12 -0.21
C PRO A 63 -15.96 -23.73 1.17
N LEU A 64 -15.01 -24.67 1.29
CA LEU A 64 -14.68 -25.27 2.60
C LEU A 64 -13.58 -24.52 3.37
N MET A 65 -12.84 -23.63 2.71
CA MET A 65 -11.69 -22.96 3.31
C MET A 65 -12.00 -22.12 4.56
N PRO A 66 -13.16 -21.44 4.67
CA PRO A 66 -13.48 -20.64 5.86
C PRO A 66 -13.88 -21.45 7.10
N PHE A 67 -14.13 -22.76 6.97
CA PHE A 67 -14.73 -23.58 8.04
C PHE A 67 -13.68 -24.28 8.91
N HIS A 68 -14.02 -24.52 10.17
CA HIS A 68 -13.11 -25.15 11.14
C HIS A 68 -13.18 -26.67 11.04
N LEU A 69 -12.35 -27.25 10.17
CA LEU A 69 -12.35 -28.69 9.90
C LEU A 69 -11.45 -29.51 10.84
N ALA A 70 -10.55 -28.87 11.60
CA ALA A 70 -9.63 -29.57 12.50
C ALA A 70 -10.32 -30.53 13.48
N PRO A 71 -11.48 -30.19 14.10
CA PRO A 71 -12.21 -31.12 14.98
C PRO A 71 -12.70 -32.39 14.26
N VAL A 72 -13.00 -32.31 12.96
CA VAL A 72 -13.47 -33.46 12.16
C VAL A 72 -12.38 -34.53 12.08
N PHE A 73 -11.13 -34.11 11.93
CA PHE A 73 -9.97 -35.01 11.86
C PHE A 73 -9.47 -35.40 13.25
N GLY A 74 -9.37 -34.45 14.19
CA GLY A 74 -8.79 -34.68 15.52
C GLY A 74 -9.63 -35.59 16.41
N ASN A 75 -10.96 -35.59 16.24
CA ASN A 75 -11.88 -36.32 17.12
C ASN A 75 -12.33 -37.68 16.54
N ARG A 76 -11.98 -38.02 15.30
CA ARG A 76 -12.45 -39.23 14.65
C ARG A 76 -11.42 -40.35 14.75
N HIS A 77 -11.88 -41.53 15.15
CA HIS A 77 -11.09 -42.76 15.05
C HIS A 77 -11.37 -43.42 13.69
N GLY A 78 -10.54 -43.14 12.67
CA GLY A 78 -10.67 -43.73 11.34
C GLY A 78 -10.42 -42.75 10.19
N SER A 79 -10.80 -43.14 8.97
CA SER A 79 -10.69 -42.25 7.80
C SER A 79 -11.79 -41.19 7.77
N VAL A 80 -11.41 -39.96 7.45
CA VAL A 80 -12.32 -38.84 7.18
C VAL A 80 -12.53 -38.70 5.68
N SER A 81 -13.78 -38.78 5.23
CA SER A 81 -14.15 -38.62 3.82
C SER A 81 -14.43 -37.16 3.46
N VAL A 82 -14.55 -36.89 2.16
CA VAL A 82 -14.98 -35.57 1.65
C VAL A 82 -16.40 -35.21 2.12
N SER A 83 -17.32 -36.17 2.18
CA SER A 83 -18.69 -35.91 2.66
C SER A 83 -18.68 -35.43 4.10
N ASP A 84 -17.84 -36.04 4.95
CA ASP A 84 -17.74 -35.70 6.36
C ASP A 84 -17.33 -34.22 6.58
N ILE A 85 -16.34 -33.74 5.82
CA ILE A 85 -15.90 -32.34 5.93
C ILE A 85 -16.93 -31.37 5.34
N VAL A 86 -17.66 -31.75 4.29
CA VAL A 86 -18.74 -30.94 3.70
C VAL A 86 -19.93 -30.85 4.66
N GLU A 87 -20.30 -31.95 5.31
CA GLU A 87 -21.38 -31.99 6.29
C GLU A 87 -21.03 -31.16 7.53
N ALA A 88 -19.80 -31.26 8.02
CA ALA A 88 -19.32 -30.44 9.13
C ALA A 88 -19.37 -28.94 8.80
N ALA A 89 -18.90 -28.55 7.61
CA ALA A 89 -18.97 -27.16 7.16
C ALA A 89 -20.42 -26.65 7.03
N LYS A 90 -21.34 -27.47 6.52
CA LYS A 90 -22.77 -27.13 6.44
C LYS A 90 -23.40 -26.96 7.82
N ALA A 91 -23.06 -27.83 8.77
CA ALA A 91 -23.53 -27.74 10.15
C ALA A 91 -23.02 -26.45 10.82
N GLU A 92 -21.73 -26.15 10.68
CA GLU A 92 -21.14 -24.93 11.19
C GLU A 92 -21.75 -23.67 10.56
N PHE A 93 -21.97 -23.67 9.24
CA PHE A 93 -22.64 -22.57 8.56
C PHE A 93 -24.06 -22.34 9.08
N ASN A 94 -24.81 -23.42 9.31
CA ASN A 94 -26.15 -23.35 9.88
C ASN A 94 -26.12 -22.74 11.29
N ASP A 95 -25.19 -23.16 12.14
CA ASP A 95 -25.03 -22.62 13.49
C ASP A 95 -24.67 -21.13 13.47
N TRP A 96 -23.80 -20.71 12.55
CA TRP A 96 -23.47 -19.31 12.32
C TRP A 96 -24.67 -18.49 11.87
N CYS A 97 -25.49 -19.03 10.95
CA CYS A 97 -26.71 -18.37 10.50
C CYS A 97 -27.72 -18.18 11.64
N ILE A 98 -27.88 -19.19 12.49
CA ILE A 98 -28.74 -19.12 13.69
C ILE A 98 -28.21 -18.05 14.65
N ALA A 99 -26.91 -18.07 14.95
CA ALA A 99 -26.29 -17.10 15.86
C ALA A 99 -26.39 -15.65 15.33
N PHE A 100 -26.12 -15.47 14.03
CA PHE A 100 -26.27 -14.18 13.35
C PHE A 100 -27.72 -13.68 13.39
N HIS A 101 -28.68 -14.55 13.10
CA HIS A 101 -30.09 -14.19 13.18
C HIS A 101 -30.49 -13.78 14.60
N HIS A 102 -30.06 -14.52 15.63
CA HIS A 102 -30.33 -14.16 17.02
C HIS A 102 -29.71 -12.82 17.43
N SER A 103 -28.47 -12.53 16.98
CA SER A 103 -27.80 -11.27 17.33
C SER A 103 -28.48 -10.05 16.68
N VAL A 104 -28.91 -10.18 15.43
CA VAL A 104 -29.60 -9.11 14.69
C VAL A 104 -31.02 -8.88 15.24
N VAL A 105 -31.77 -9.93 15.56
CA VAL A 105 -33.17 -9.82 16.05
C VAL A 105 -33.25 -9.32 17.50
N SER A 106 -32.29 -9.68 18.35
CA SER A 106 -32.31 -9.27 19.77
C SER A 106 -32.00 -7.77 19.98
N SER A 107 -31.45 -7.09 18.97
CA SER A 107 -31.01 -5.69 19.03
C SER A 107 -32.10 -4.69 18.61
N MET A 108 -33.32 -4.83 19.11
CA MET A 108 -34.47 -3.94 18.79
C MET A 108 -34.33 -2.50 19.32
N THR A 109 -33.24 -2.15 20.04
CA THR A 109 -33.06 -0.84 20.71
C THR A 109 -31.75 -0.11 20.39
N SER A 110 -30.87 -0.66 19.54
CA SER A 110 -29.59 -0.04 19.11
C SER A 110 -29.09 -0.68 17.79
N PRO A 111 -28.27 0.01 16.98
CA PRO A 111 -28.40 0.03 15.52
C PRO A 111 -28.20 -1.32 14.83
N HIS A 112 -28.93 -1.48 13.73
CA HIS A 112 -28.87 -2.61 12.81
C HIS A 112 -27.46 -2.81 12.27
N LEU A 113 -27.00 -4.07 12.22
CA LEU A 113 -25.82 -4.42 11.43
C LEU A 113 -26.00 -3.94 9.99
N VAL A 114 -25.05 -3.15 9.49
CA VAL A 114 -25.01 -2.70 8.11
C VAL A 114 -23.81 -3.35 7.42
N VAL A 115 -24.04 -3.94 6.25
CA VAL A 115 -22.99 -4.51 5.40
C VAL A 115 -22.93 -3.67 4.13
N CYS A 116 -21.79 -3.00 3.91
CA CYS A 116 -21.54 -2.19 2.73
C CYS A 116 -20.52 -2.90 1.83
N PHE A 117 -20.79 -2.94 0.52
CA PHE A 117 -19.89 -3.51 -0.47
C PHE A 117 -19.31 -2.40 -1.35
N ILE A 118 -18.01 -2.45 -1.61
CA ILE A 118 -17.32 -1.55 -2.53
C ILE A 118 -16.56 -2.42 -3.53
N LEU A 119 -16.79 -2.20 -4.83
CA LEU A 119 -16.10 -2.91 -5.91
C LEU A 119 -15.07 -1.98 -6.56
N THR A 120 -13.81 -2.10 -6.15
CA THR A 120 -12.68 -1.28 -6.61
C THR A 120 -11.37 -1.92 -6.17
N GLU A 121 -10.27 -1.52 -6.79
CA GLU A 121 -8.91 -1.77 -6.28
C GLU A 121 -8.74 -1.08 -4.92
N ALA A 122 -8.04 -1.74 -3.99
CA ALA A 122 -7.97 -1.36 -2.58
C ALA A 122 -7.38 0.04 -2.38
N THR A 123 -6.32 0.43 -3.09
CA THR A 123 -5.74 1.77 -2.95
C THR A 123 -6.67 2.86 -3.49
N ALA A 124 -7.44 2.59 -4.55
CA ALA A 124 -8.46 3.51 -5.06
C ALA A 124 -9.62 3.71 -4.06
N ALA A 125 -10.09 2.64 -3.40
CA ALA A 125 -11.02 2.72 -2.28
C ALA A 125 -10.45 3.60 -1.17
N CYS A 126 -9.23 3.29 -0.71
CA CYS A 126 -8.63 3.98 0.41
C CYS A 126 -8.42 5.48 0.14
N ARG A 127 -7.95 5.83 -1.06
CA ARG A 127 -7.80 7.23 -1.49
C ARG A 127 -9.14 7.98 -1.47
N SER A 128 -10.21 7.33 -1.94
CA SER A 128 -11.54 7.94 -1.98
C SER A 128 -12.14 8.13 -0.59
N LEU A 129 -12.03 7.12 0.29
CA LEU A 129 -12.47 7.21 1.68
C LEU A 129 -11.67 8.27 2.45
N LYS A 130 -10.34 8.30 2.29
CA LYS A 130 -9.47 9.33 2.90
C LYS A 130 -9.87 10.73 2.43
N ALA A 131 -10.09 10.92 1.13
CA ALA A 131 -10.49 12.21 0.59
C ALA A 131 -11.87 12.64 1.09
N PHE A 132 -12.82 11.70 1.20
CA PHE A 132 -14.13 11.96 1.78
C PHE A 132 -14.01 12.36 3.25
N ALA A 133 -13.25 11.63 4.05
CA ALA A 133 -13.01 11.98 5.46
C ALA A 133 -12.39 13.38 5.63
N ALA A 134 -11.58 13.83 4.66
CA ALA A 134 -10.91 15.13 4.70
C ALA A 134 -11.72 16.31 4.14
N THR A 135 -12.60 16.06 3.18
CA THR A 135 -13.20 17.13 2.36
C THR A 135 -14.67 16.93 2.03
N GLU A 136 -15.27 15.82 2.48
CA GLU A 136 -16.64 15.39 2.12
C GLU A 136 -16.83 15.19 0.60
N THR A 137 -15.73 15.02 -0.14
CA THR A 137 -15.76 14.79 -1.58
C THR A 137 -16.26 13.38 -1.87
N LEU A 138 -17.47 13.26 -2.42
CA LEU A 138 -18.07 11.98 -2.80
C LEU A 138 -17.45 11.36 -4.07
N LYS A 139 -16.91 12.20 -4.96
CA LYS A 139 -16.35 11.78 -6.26
C LYS A 139 -14.98 12.39 -6.48
N LEU A 140 -13.94 11.64 -6.14
CA LEU A 140 -12.55 12.09 -6.26
C LEU A 140 -12.03 12.05 -7.71
N GLY A 141 -12.67 11.26 -8.58
CA GLY A 141 -12.23 11.06 -9.97
C GLY A 141 -11.09 10.04 -10.12
N VAL A 142 -10.88 9.18 -9.11
CA VAL A 142 -9.91 8.08 -9.18
C VAL A 142 -10.57 6.89 -9.89
N PRO A 143 -9.95 6.32 -10.94
CA PRO A 143 -10.43 5.10 -11.58
C PRO A 143 -10.49 3.93 -10.59
N VAL A 144 -11.51 3.08 -10.72
CA VAL A 144 -11.73 1.94 -9.81
C VAL A 144 -10.65 0.86 -9.92
N ALA A 145 -9.95 0.76 -11.05
CA ALA A 145 -8.84 -0.19 -11.24
C ALA A 145 -8.03 0.16 -12.50
N GLN A 146 -6.83 -0.42 -12.64
CA GLN A 146 -6.13 -0.44 -13.93
C GLN A 146 -7.01 -1.06 -15.02
N PHE A 147 -6.83 -0.61 -16.26
CA PHE A 147 -7.65 -0.96 -17.42
C PHE A 147 -9.09 -0.44 -17.40
N LYS A 148 -9.48 0.33 -16.37
CA LYS A 148 -10.81 0.94 -16.23
C LYS A 148 -10.76 2.45 -16.28
N THR A 149 -11.84 3.05 -16.75
CA THR A 149 -12.06 4.51 -16.73
C THR A 149 -13.19 4.90 -15.78
N GLN A 150 -14.04 3.94 -15.39
CA GLN A 150 -15.04 4.15 -14.36
C GLN A 150 -14.36 4.65 -13.08
N VAL A 151 -14.91 5.71 -12.51
CA VAL A 151 -14.41 6.31 -11.26
C VAL A 151 -15.28 5.89 -10.09
N LEU A 152 -14.66 5.76 -8.91
CA LEU A 152 -15.41 5.51 -7.68
C LEU A 152 -16.20 6.77 -7.28
N GLU A 153 -17.48 6.57 -6.98
CA GLU A 153 -18.38 7.60 -6.45
C GLU A 153 -19.09 7.04 -5.21
N LEU A 154 -18.86 7.67 -4.06
CA LEU A 154 -19.49 7.30 -2.82
C LEU A 154 -20.97 7.69 -2.86
N ASN A 155 -21.84 6.78 -2.40
CA ASN A 155 -23.28 7.00 -2.44
C ASN A 155 -23.66 8.19 -1.54
N ARG A 156 -24.28 9.22 -2.13
CA ARG A 156 -24.71 10.42 -1.41
C ARG A 156 -25.69 10.09 -0.28
N ASP A 157 -26.63 9.19 -0.51
CA ASP A 157 -27.68 8.88 0.46
C ASP A 157 -27.14 8.09 1.67
N GLU A 158 -26.03 7.37 1.47
CA GLU A 158 -25.33 6.66 2.54
C GLU A 158 -24.36 7.57 3.29
N TYR A 159 -23.58 8.39 2.58
CA TYR A 159 -22.47 9.16 3.16
C TYR A 159 -22.84 10.59 3.57
N ALA A 160 -23.74 11.28 2.87
CA ALA A 160 -24.08 12.68 3.12
C ALA A 160 -25.23 12.84 4.14
N THR A 161 -25.23 12.03 5.20
CA THR A 161 -26.23 12.08 6.29
C THR A 161 -25.55 12.33 7.64
N VAL A 162 -26.31 12.80 8.64
CA VAL A 162 -25.81 13.11 10.00
C VAL A 162 -25.15 11.89 10.67
N SER A 163 -25.53 10.68 10.27
CA SER A 163 -24.98 9.41 10.73
C SER A 163 -24.51 8.54 9.55
N GLY A 164 -23.89 9.16 8.56
CA GLY A 164 -23.53 8.51 7.31
C GLY A 164 -22.52 7.37 7.45
N ALA A 165 -22.34 6.62 6.37
CA ALA A 165 -21.38 5.52 6.31
C ALA A 165 -19.97 5.98 6.71
N PRO A 166 -19.23 5.18 7.51
CA PRO A 166 -17.93 5.57 8.01
C PRO A 166 -16.88 5.57 6.89
N ALA A 167 -15.95 6.53 6.96
CA ALA A 167 -14.74 6.55 6.14
C ALA A 167 -13.45 6.33 6.95
N ILE A 168 -13.58 6.21 8.27
CA ILE A 168 -12.51 5.94 9.23
C ILE A 168 -12.95 4.76 10.11
N PHE A 169 -12.04 3.85 10.42
CA PHE A 169 -12.34 2.53 10.97
C PHE A 169 -11.48 2.21 12.19
N ASN A 170 -12.03 1.47 13.14
CA ASN A 170 -11.27 0.99 14.30
C ASN A 170 -10.47 -0.30 13.96
N VAL A 171 -10.98 -1.09 13.02
CA VAL A 171 -10.38 -2.37 12.62
C VAL A 171 -10.29 -2.38 11.10
N ILE A 172 -9.09 -2.62 10.58
CA ILE A 172 -8.86 -2.87 9.16
C ILE A 172 -8.18 -4.23 9.05
N GLU A 173 -8.75 -5.12 8.24
CA GLU A 173 -8.16 -6.41 7.87
C GLU A 173 -7.93 -6.39 6.37
N THR A 174 -6.68 -6.59 5.95
CA THR A 174 -6.29 -6.45 4.55
C THR A 174 -6.23 -7.79 3.83
N SER A 175 -6.44 -8.91 4.53
CA SER A 175 -6.18 -10.25 3.99
C SER A 175 -4.77 -10.29 3.38
N ASN A 176 -4.59 -10.99 2.27
CA ASN A 176 -3.32 -11.16 1.58
C ASN A 176 -2.92 -10.01 0.64
N LEU A 177 -3.47 -8.80 0.81
CA LEU A 177 -3.13 -7.65 -0.04
C LEU A 177 -1.64 -7.30 -0.01
N VAL A 178 -0.88 -7.71 1.01
CA VAL A 178 0.58 -7.56 1.05
C VAL A 178 1.26 -8.23 -0.14
N ASP A 179 0.77 -9.40 -0.57
CA ASP A 179 1.37 -10.15 -1.69
C ASP A 179 1.15 -9.47 -3.05
N HIS A 180 0.16 -8.57 -3.14
CA HIS A 180 -0.24 -7.90 -4.38
C HIS A 180 0.23 -6.44 -4.43
N LEU A 181 0.15 -5.75 -3.29
CA LEU A 181 0.43 -4.32 -3.19
C LEU A 181 1.78 -4.03 -2.53
N GLY A 182 2.39 -5.00 -1.85
CA GLY A 182 3.55 -4.77 -0.99
C GLY A 182 3.17 -4.13 0.35
N LEU A 183 3.86 -4.53 1.42
CA LEU A 183 3.55 -4.11 2.79
C LEU A 183 3.52 -2.58 2.93
N LEU A 184 4.49 -1.88 2.36
CA LEU A 184 4.58 -0.42 2.52
C LEU A 184 3.39 0.30 1.88
N ASN A 185 2.92 -0.11 0.70
CA ASN A 185 1.73 0.49 0.08
C ASN A 185 0.46 0.18 0.88
N VAL A 186 0.36 -1.01 1.49
CA VAL A 186 -0.74 -1.34 2.41
C VAL A 186 -0.76 -0.40 3.61
N LEU A 187 0.39 -0.17 4.25
CA LEU A 187 0.51 0.78 5.36
C LEU A 187 0.14 2.22 4.92
N ILE A 188 0.70 2.70 3.80
CA ILE A 188 0.40 4.03 3.23
C ILE A 188 -1.12 4.22 3.02
N ALA A 189 -1.81 3.19 2.52
CA ALA A 189 -3.22 3.27 2.20
C ALA A 189 -4.14 3.12 3.42
N ALA A 190 -3.82 2.18 4.33
CA ALA A 190 -4.70 1.81 5.43
C ALA A 190 -4.54 2.69 6.67
N ILE A 191 -3.32 3.14 7.00
CA ILE A 191 -3.06 3.92 8.23
C ILE A 191 -3.92 5.18 8.32
N PRO A 192 -4.07 6.00 7.27
CA PRO A 192 -4.91 7.20 7.33
C PRO A 192 -6.41 6.94 7.51
N LEU A 193 -6.85 5.68 7.34
CA LEU A 193 -8.23 5.28 7.56
C LEU A 193 -8.45 4.69 8.96
N LEU A 194 -7.39 4.51 9.76
CA LEU A 194 -7.52 4.06 11.14
C LEU A 194 -7.93 5.21 12.05
N SER A 195 -8.88 4.95 12.93
CA SER A 195 -9.35 5.92 13.91
C SER A 195 -8.26 6.30 14.90
N SER A 196 -7.82 7.57 14.87
CA SER A 196 -6.86 8.12 15.84
C SER A 196 -7.47 8.34 17.23
N SER A 197 -8.79 8.36 17.36
CA SER A 197 -9.49 8.65 18.63
C SER A 197 -9.69 7.42 19.51
N THR A 198 -9.50 6.22 18.97
CA THR A 198 -9.71 4.97 19.71
C THR A 198 -8.41 4.26 20.04
N PRO A 199 -8.12 3.97 21.33
CA PRO A 199 -6.93 3.22 21.72
C PRO A 199 -6.97 1.76 21.23
N SER A 200 -8.13 1.25 20.86
CA SER A 200 -8.31 -0.10 20.32
C SER A 200 -8.10 -0.22 18.80
N ARG A 201 -7.56 0.80 18.14
CA ARG A 201 -7.32 0.75 16.68
C ARG A 201 -6.35 -0.38 16.33
N VAL A 202 -6.65 -1.15 15.30
CA VAL A 202 -5.82 -2.29 14.88
C VAL A 202 -5.87 -2.46 13.37
N LEU A 203 -4.71 -2.75 12.79
CA LEU A 203 -4.57 -3.18 11.41
C LEU A 203 -4.06 -4.63 11.41
N TYR A 204 -4.69 -5.48 10.63
CA TYR A 204 -4.25 -6.84 10.37
C TYR A 204 -3.77 -6.93 8.93
N THR A 205 -2.59 -7.50 8.75
CA THR A 205 -2.03 -7.79 7.43
C THR A 205 -1.67 -9.25 7.34
N GLU A 206 -1.91 -9.86 6.19
CA GLU A 206 -1.51 -11.24 5.91
C GLU A 206 -0.66 -11.29 4.63
N SER A 207 0.24 -12.26 4.58
CA SER A 207 1.02 -12.60 3.39
C SER A 207 1.04 -14.12 3.27
N LEU A 208 0.86 -14.64 2.06
CA LEU A 208 0.90 -16.07 1.75
C LEU A 208 2.19 -16.44 1.00
N LEU A 209 2.93 -15.45 0.52
CA LEU A 209 4.11 -15.63 -0.30
C LEU A 209 5.36 -15.19 0.46
N HIS A 210 6.45 -15.88 0.19
CA HIS A 210 7.78 -15.43 0.58
C HIS A 210 8.68 -15.45 -0.67
N LEU A 211 9.43 -14.37 -0.87
CA LEU A 211 10.34 -14.12 -1.98
C LEU A 211 11.79 -14.50 -1.64
N GLY A 212 12.11 -14.65 -0.35
CA GLY A 212 13.44 -14.93 0.17
C GLY A 212 13.78 -16.42 0.31
N GLY A 213 15.05 -16.72 0.61
CA GLY A 213 15.47 -18.09 0.93
C GLY A 213 15.03 -18.59 2.32
N ASP A 214 14.51 -17.69 3.16
CA ASP A 214 14.04 -17.99 4.52
C ASP A 214 12.79 -17.16 4.83
N ALA A 215 11.63 -17.79 4.68
CA ALA A 215 10.32 -17.20 4.93
C ALA A 215 10.21 -16.57 6.34
N THR A 216 10.93 -17.13 7.33
CA THR A 216 10.84 -16.68 8.72
C THR A 216 11.53 -15.33 8.98
N LYS A 217 12.37 -14.88 8.03
CA LYS A 217 13.14 -13.62 8.13
C LYS A 217 12.71 -12.57 7.12
N GLU A 218 11.67 -12.84 6.34
CA GLU A 218 11.32 -11.99 5.22
C GLU A 218 10.59 -10.71 5.64
N PHE A 219 9.76 -10.79 6.68
CA PHE A 219 8.98 -9.66 7.16
C PHE A 219 9.80 -8.39 7.39
N THR A 220 10.95 -8.51 8.07
CA THR A 220 11.84 -7.37 8.34
C THR A 220 12.42 -6.79 7.04
N LYS A 221 12.64 -7.63 6.02
CA LYS A 221 13.13 -7.18 4.71
C LYS A 221 12.05 -6.44 3.91
N GLN A 222 10.78 -6.80 4.07
CA GLN A 222 9.66 -6.12 3.40
C GLN A 222 9.39 -4.70 3.94
N LEU A 223 9.93 -4.38 5.12
CA LEU A 223 9.84 -3.05 5.72
C LEU A 223 10.93 -2.09 5.25
N TYR A 224 12.05 -2.60 4.70
CA TYR A 224 13.20 -1.81 4.24
C TYR A 224 13.85 -0.92 5.31
N ALA A 225 13.54 -1.16 6.59
CA ALA A 225 14.13 -0.49 7.74
C ALA A 225 13.87 -1.29 9.03
N ASN A 226 14.46 -0.82 10.13
CA ASN A 226 14.22 -1.39 11.44
C ASN A 226 12.74 -1.27 11.86
N ILE A 227 12.20 -2.37 12.41
CA ILE A 227 10.79 -2.46 12.88
C ILE A 227 10.46 -1.37 13.90
N THR A 228 11.35 -1.12 14.87
CA THR A 228 11.12 -0.14 15.93
C THR A 228 11.13 1.27 15.38
N ALA A 229 12.08 1.60 14.50
CA ALA A 229 12.17 2.92 13.89
C ALA A 229 10.92 3.25 13.04
N ILE A 230 10.52 2.35 12.13
CA ILE A 230 9.28 2.52 11.37
C ILE A 230 8.08 2.61 12.31
N GLY A 231 7.96 1.70 13.28
CA GLY A 231 6.80 1.66 14.16
C GLY A 231 6.62 2.91 15.01
N VAL A 232 7.71 3.58 15.38
CA VAL A 232 7.70 4.90 16.04
C VAL A 232 7.27 6.00 15.05
N ILE A 233 7.79 5.98 13.83
CA ILE A 233 7.52 7.01 12.82
C ILE A 233 6.06 6.99 12.33
N VAL A 234 5.49 5.80 12.13
CA VAL A 234 4.11 5.65 11.60
C VAL A 234 3.07 5.33 12.70
N ASP A 235 3.49 5.41 13.98
CA ASP A 235 2.69 5.06 15.17
C ASP A 235 1.96 3.70 15.06
N LEU A 236 2.58 2.70 14.44
CA LEU A 236 2.06 1.34 14.33
C LEU A 236 3.17 0.32 14.35
N CYS A 237 3.18 -0.51 15.38
CA CYS A 237 4.15 -1.57 15.55
C CYS A 237 3.55 -2.96 15.30
N PRO A 238 4.31 -3.87 14.69
CA PRO A 238 3.91 -5.26 14.55
C PRO A 238 4.08 -5.96 15.91
N VAL A 239 2.96 -6.11 16.64
CA VAL A 239 2.93 -6.57 18.02
C VAL A 239 3.52 -7.97 18.17
N ASP A 240 3.21 -8.86 17.24
CA ASP A 240 3.68 -10.25 17.27
C ASP A 240 5.22 -10.34 17.27
N TYR A 241 5.88 -9.43 16.54
CA TYR A 241 7.34 -9.37 16.43
C TYR A 241 7.98 -8.73 17.65
N LEU A 242 7.39 -7.65 18.18
CA LEU A 242 7.92 -6.97 19.35
C LEU A 242 7.76 -7.80 20.64
N CYS A 243 6.66 -8.55 20.75
CA CYS A 243 6.38 -9.37 21.93
C CYS A 243 7.01 -10.78 21.86
N GLY A 244 7.40 -11.25 20.67
CA GLY A 244 7.95 -12.59 20.47
C GLY A 244 6.92 -13.72 20.60
N PHE A 245 5.62 -13.40 20.59
CA PHE A 245 4.53 -14.37 20.58
C PHE A 245 3.36 -13.85 19.74
N THR A 246 2.54 -14.76 19.24
CA THR A 246 1.31 -14.43 18.49
C THR A 246 0.11 -15.16 19.08
N THR A 247 -1.09 -14.62 18.88
CA THR A 247 -2.34 -15.27 19.29
C THR A 247 -2.82 -16.34 18.31
N ARG A 248 -2.21 -16.46 17.12
CA ARG A 248 -2.56 -17.46 16.10
C ARG A 248 -1.48 -18.56 16.02
N SER A 249 -1.87 -19.83 16.01
CA SER A 249 -0.90 -20.92 15.85
C SER A 249 -0.40 -21.00 14.42
N ASN A 250 0.93 -21.05 14.23
CA ASN A 250 1.60 -21.23 12.94
C ASN A 250 2.33 -22.59 12.83
N THR A 251 2.09 -23.51 13.77
CA THR A 251 2.81 -24.80 13.83
C THR A 251 2.61 -25.64 12.57
N HIS A 252 1.39 -25.64 12.02
CA HIS A 252 1.05 -26.37 10.80
C HIS A 252 1.85 -25.84 9.59
N GLU A 253 1.96 -24.51 9.48
CA GLU A 253 2.73 -23.83 8.44
C GLU A 253 4.22 -24.16 8.57
N LEU A 254 4.79 -24.08 9.77
CA LEU A 254 6.19 -24.44 10.03
C LEU A 254 6.48 -25.92 9.70
N VAL A 255 5.59 -26.84 10.08
CA VAL A 255 5.74 -28.28 9.80
C VAL A 255 5.68 -28.54 8.29
N MET A 256 4.73 -27.93 7.57
CA MET A 256 4.64 -28.03 6.11
C MET A 256 5.88 -27.46 5.42
N HIS A 257 6.30 -26.27 5.83
CA HIS A 257 7.49 -25.62 5.30
C HIS A 257 8.74 -26.48 5.51
N MET A 258 8.90 -27.11 6.67
CA MET A 258 10.00 -28.04 6.94
C MET A 258 9.91 -29.33 6.12
N ALA A 259 8.71 -29.87 5.91
CA ALA A 259 8.50 -31.09 5.14
C ALA A 259 8.76 -30.92 3.63
N ILE A 260 8.51 -29.72 3.10
CA ILE A 260 8.64 -29.38 1.67
C ILE A 260 10.02 -28.73 1.37
N LYS A 261 10.81 -28.43 2.40
CA LYS A 261 12.15 -27.82 2.30
C LYS A 261 13.06 -28.63 1.38
N GLY A 262 13.28 -28.15 0.15
CA GLY A 262 14.10 -28.80 -0.88
C GLY A 262 13.43 -28.93 -2.25
N ASN A 263 12.11 -28.76 -2.35
CA ASN A 263 11.43 -28.63 -3.64
C ASN A 263 11.45 -27.16 -4.11
N ALA A 264 12.07 -26.91 -5.26
CA ALA A 264 12.29 -25.57 -5.82
C ALA A 264 11.02 -24.86 -6.35
N SER A 265 9.83 -25.42 -6.14
CA SER A 265 8.57 -24.76 -6.44
C SER A 265 8.16 -23.87 -5.26
N ARG A 266 7.87 -22.60 -5.54
CA ARG A 266 7.34 -21.58 -4.60
C ARG A 266 6.51 -22.22 -3.48
N SER A 267 7.07 -22.31 -2.27
CA SER A 267 6.29 -22.75 -1.11
C SER A 267 5.48 -21.56 -0.60
N GLN A 268 4.17 -21.75 -0.49
CA GLN A 268 3.32 -20.84 0.24
C GLN A 268 3.77 -20.84 1.71
N PHE A 269 3.78 -19.69 2.36
CA PHE A 269 4.02 -19.56 3.79
C PHE A 269 3.09 -18.48 4.34
N HIS A 270 2.07 -18.89 5.09
CA HIS A 270 1.11 -17.93 5.66
C HIS A 270 1.71 -17.21 6.87
N GLN A 271 1.82 -15.90 6.76
CA GLN A 271 2.21 -15.01 7.82
C GLN A 271 1.10 -13.99 8.10
N VAL A 272 0.72 -13.88 9.36
CA VAL A 272 -0.26 -12.90 9.85
C VAL A 272 0.46 -11.94 10.80
N THR A 273 0.17 -10.65 10.70
CA THR A 273 0.77 -9.63 11.56
C THR A 273 -0.29 -8.67 12.09
N THR A 274 -0.28 -8.46 13.40
CA THR A 274 -1.13 -7.51 14.12
C THR A 274 -0.38 -6.21 14.35
N TRP A 275 -0.92 -5.10 13.84
CA TRP A 275 -0.35 -3.76 13.97
C TRP A 275 -1.17 -2.92 14.94
N LYS A 276 -0.51 -2.37 15.95
CA LYS A 276 -1.13 -1.47 16.93
C LYS A 276 -0.20 -0.32 17.31
N SER A 277 -0.78 0.81 17.72
CA SER A 277 0.02 1.91 18.27
C SER A 277 0.77 1.41 19.52
N PRO A 278 2.06 1.75 19.69
CA PRO A 278 2.80 1.47 20.92
C PRO A 278 2.04 1.89 22.18
N SER A 279 1.37 3.06 22.12
CA SER A 279 0.65 3.62 23.26
C SER A 279 -0.61 2.82 23.65
N SER A 280 -1.19 2.04 22.72
CA SER A 280 -2.42 1.27 22.94
C SER A 280 -2.29 0.15 23.99
N GLY A 281 -1.08 -0.33 24.23
CA GLY A 281 -0.77 -1.33 25.26
C GLY A 281 -0.45 -0.73 26.63
N ASP A 282 -0.33 0.60 26.73
CA ASP A 282 0.11 1.28 27.92
C ASP A 282 -1.09 1.76 28.77
N PRO A 283 -1.26 1.25 30.01
CA PRO A 283 -2.43 1.54 30.83
C PRO A 283 -2.51 3.01 31.30
N TYR A 284 -1.39 3.74 31.30
CA TYR A 284 -1.37 5.16 31.69
C TYR A 284 -1.48 6.07 30.47
N ALA A 285 -0.79 5.75 29.37
CA ALA A 285 -0.89 6.50 28.12
C ALA A 285 -2.32 6.44 27.57
N CYS A 286 -2.94 5.25 27.52
CA CYS A 286 -4.32 5.05 27.03
C CYS A 286 -5.38 5.82 27.82
N ARG A 287 -5.20 5.97 29.14
CA ARG A 287 -6.21 6.57 30.04
C ARG A 287 -6.12 8.08 30.09
N SER A 288 -4.94 8.60 29.84
CA SER A 288 -4.62 10.00 30.12
C SER A 288 -5.31 11.00 29.20
N GLY A 289 -5.97 10.54 28.12
CA GLY A 289 -6.44 11.43 27.05
C GLY A 289 -5.31 12.26 26.45
N LEU A 290 -4.04 11.96 26.78
CA LEU A 290 -2.88 12.62 26.22
C LEU A 290 -2.89 12.28 24.74
N THR A 291 -3.31 13.27 23.97
CA THR A 291 -3.10 13.38 22.54
C THR A 291 -1.71 12.82 22.19
N GLN A 292 -1.64 11.99 21.15
CA GLN A 292 -0.40 11.46 20.58
C GLN A 292 0.70 12.53 20.67
N ARG A 293 1.69 12.30 21.54
CA ARG A 293 2.70 13.32 21.80
C ARG A 293 3.49 13.51 20.52
N LYS A 294 3.62 14.76 20.08
CA LYS A 294 4.38 15.10 18.89
C LYS A 294 5.82 14.60 19.04
N LEU A 295 6.23 13.75 18.10
CA LEU A 295 7.61 13.29 17.97
C LEU A 295 8.39 14.31 17.14
N SER A 296 9.68 14.44 17.44
CA SER A 296 10.62 15.26 16.67
C SER A 296 11.92 14.49 16.51
N PHE A 297 12.54 14.63 15.34
CA PHE A 297 13.82 14.01 15.02
C PHE A 297 14.82 15.10 14.65
N GLU A 298 16.10 14.82 14.84
CA GLU A 298 17.13 15.67 14.22
C GLU A 298 16.99 15.56 12.68
N PRO A 299 16.94 16.70 11.95
CA PRO A 299 16.65 16.69 10.52
C PRO A 299 17.58 15.81 9.68
N ARG A 300 18.88 15.77 9.97
CA ARG A 300 19.83 14.98 9.21
C ARG A 300 19.69 13.49 9.51
N GLN A 301 19.48 13.09 10.77
CA GLN A 301 19.23 11.69 11.15
C GLN A 301 18.00 11.12 10.44
N LEU A 302 16.87 11.85 10.46
CA LEU A 302 15.66 11.40 9.77
C LEU A 302 15.84 11.39 8.25
N ALA A 303 16.56 12.36 7.69
CA ALA A 303 16.87 12.37 6.26
C ALA A 303 17.73 11.17 5.84
N THR A 304 18.74 10.80 6.63
CA THR A 304 19.57 9.61 6.39
C THR A 304 18.70 8.35 6.41
N PHE A 305 17.89 8.18 7.46
CA PHE A 305 16.98 7.03 7.58
C PHE A 305 16.02 6.90 6.39
N LEU A 306 15.41 8.01 5.96
CA LEU A 306 14.51 8.02 4.82
C LEU A 306 15.24 7.73 3.50
N TYR A 307 16.48 8.19 3.36
CA TYR A 307 17.32 7.89 2.21
C TYR A 307 17.71 6.42 2.14
N ASP A 308 18.04 5.80 3.27
CA ASP A 308 18.37 4.36 3.31
C ASP A 308 17.17 3.50 2.90
N ILE A 309 15.96 3.86 3.34
CA ILE A 309 14.72 3.20 2.85
C ILE A 309 14.59 3.36 1.34
N TYR A 310 14.75 4.59 0.83
CA TYR A 310 14.67 4.87 -0.60
C TYR A 310 15.68 4.04 -1.40
N TYR A 311 16.93 3.98 -0.93
CA TYR A 311 18.00 3.19 -1.53
C TYR A 311 17.59 1.71 -1.62
N LEU A 312 17.15 1.11 -0.51
CA LEU A 312 16.82 -0.31 -0.46
C LEU A 312 15.57 -0.66 -1.30
N LEU A 313 14.63 0.27 -1.44
CA LEU A 313 13.45 0.09 -2.30
C LEU A 313 13.82 0.00 -3.79
N PHE A 314 14.87 0.71 -4.22
CA PHE A 314 15.18 0.90 -5.63
C PHE A 314 16.53 0.34 -6.08
N GLU A 315 17.37 -0.17 -5.17
CA GLU A 315 18.71 -0.69 -5.50
C GLU A 315 18.70 -1.81 -6.54
N GLN A 316 17.61 -2.58 -6.61
CA GLN A 316 17.46 -3.71 -7.53
C GLN A 316 16.93 -3.31 -8.92
N GLU A 317 16.58 -2.04 -9.15
CA GLU A 317 16.31 -1.51 -10.49
C GLU A 317 17.59 -1.50 -11.34
N ASP A 318 18.76 -1.40 -10.70
CA ASP A 318 20.06 -1.50 -11.34
C ASP A 318 20.51 -2.94 -11.52
N ALA A 319 20.74 -3.34 -12.77
CA ALA A 319 21.11 -4.72 -13.14
C ALA A 319 22.33 -5.23 -12.36
N LYS A 320 23.37 -4.39 -12.19
CA LYS A 320 24.59 -4.77 -11.45
C LYS A 320 24.28 -5.14 -9.99
N ASN A 321 23.45 -4.35 -9.32
CA ASN A 321 23.06 -4.61 -7.93
C ASN A 321 22.16 -5.83 -7.85
N PHE A 322 21.18 -5.96 -8.76
CA PHE A 322 20.31 -7.13 -8.81
C PHE A 322 21.09 -8.44 -8.94
N PHE A 323 22.01 -8.56 -9.91
CA PHE A 323 22.78 -9.79 -10.10
C PHE A 323 23.71 -10.08 -8.91
N ARG A 324 24.26 -9.04 -8.27
CA ARG A 324 25.09 -9.19 -7.05
C ARG A 324 24.28 -9.70 -5.87
N LEU A 325 23.11 -9.12 -5.61
CA LEU A 325 22.26 -9.45 -4.47
C LEU A 325 21.60 -10.82 -4.62
N ASN A 326 21.27 -11.21 -5.85
CA ASN A 326 20.53 -12.43 -6.14
C ASN A 326 21.40 -13.56 -6.71
N HIS A 327 22.72 -13.50 -6.52
CA HIS A 327 23.66 -14.48 -7.10
C HIS A 327 23.33 -15.94 -6.72
N ASP A 328 22.87 -16.17 -5.49
CA ASP A 328 22.51 -17.51 -4.99
C ASP A 328 21.09 -17.97 -5.39
N ASN A 329 20.22 -17.08 -5.85
CA ASN A 329 18.81 -17.37 -6.16
C ASN A 329 18.30 -16.63 -7.41
N LEU A 330 19.08 -16.63 -8.48
CA LEU A 330 18.78 -15.82 -9.67
C LEU A 330 17.45 -16.19 -10.34
N LEU A 331 17.15 -17.48 -10.46
CA LEU A 331 15.90 -17.96 -11.08
C LEU A 331 14.66 -17.54 -10.27
N GLY A 332 14.74 -17.68 -8.94
CA GLY A 332 13.67 -17.23 -8.04
C GLY A 332 13.45 -15.72 -8.16
N ALA A 333 14.54 -14.94 -8.09
CA ALA A 333 14.53 -13.48 -8.18
C ALA A 333 14.01 -12.96 -9.52
N LEU A 334 14.36 -13.59 -10.65
CA LEU A 334 13.81 -13.21 -11.95
C LEU A 334 12.30 -13.45 -12.03
N SER A 335 11.82 -14.54 -11.40
CA SER A 335 10.40 -14.87 -11.37
C SER A 335 9.57 -13.92 -10.49
N SER A 336 10.19 -13.30 -9.49
CA SER A 336 9.55 -12.36 -8.56
C SER A 336 9.77 -10.90 -8.93
N ALA A 337 10.76 -10.59 -9.77
CA ALA A 337 11.02 -9.23 -10.22
C ALA A 337 9.87 -8.63 -11.07
N THR A 338 8.94 -9.45 -11.57
CA THR A 338 7.68 -8.98 -12.16
C THR A 338 6.68 -8.45 -11.12
N LEU A 339 6.90 -8.72 -9.83
CA LEU A 339 6.09 -8.27 -8.69
C LEU A 339 6.71 -7.02 -8.01
N SER A 340 7.24 -6.08 -8.80
CA SER A 340 7.75 -4.82 -8.25
C SER A 340 6.57 -3.95 -7.78
N HIS A 341 6.39 -3.88 -6.46
CA HIS A 341 5.27 -3.18 -5.83
C HIS A 341 5.48 -1.66 -5.70
N TYR A 342 6.74 -1.21 -5.67
CA TYR A 342 7.09 0.15 -5.27
C TYR A 342 7.54 0.98 -6.47
N ILE A 343 6.96 2.18 -6.58
CA ILE A 343 7.32 3.20 -7.56
C ILE A 343 7.67 4.51 -6.84
N ARG A 344 8.22 5.49 -7.55
CA ARG A 344 8.56 6.78 -6.94
C ARG A 344 7.35 7.51 -6.34
N GLU A 345 6.13 7.28 -6.87
CA GLU A 345 4.89 7.74 -6.23
C GLU A 345 4.63 7.06 -4.88
N SER A 346 4.87 5.76 -4.75
CA SER A 346 4.75 5.04 -3.46
C SER A 346 5.62 5.68 -2.41
N PHE A 347 6.89 5.96 -2.74
CA PHE A 347 7.81 6.58 -1.79
C PHE A 347 7.44 8.03 -1.46
N ALA A 348 6.98 8.83 -2.44
CA ALA A 348 6.45 10.16 -2.17
C ALA A 348 5.23 10.11 -1.21
N LEU A 349 4.33 9.14 -1.38
CA LEU A 349 3.19 8.94 -0.47
C LEU A 349 3.62 8.42 0.90
N PHE A 350 4.69 7.62 0.99
CA PHE A 350 5.30 7.25 2.26
C PHE A 350 5.83 8.47 3.01
N LEU A 351 6.61 9.31 2.33
CA LEU A 351 7.11 10.56 2.89
C LEU A 351 5.97 11.48 3.35
N LYS A 352 4.85 11.50 2.62
CA LYS A 352 3.64 12.20 3.03
C LYS A 352 3.07 11.64 4.34
N LEU A 353 2.93 10.31 4.45
CA LEU A 353 2.48 9.66 5.67
C LEU A 353 3.41 10.01 6.84
N VAL A 354 4.73 9.89 6.66
CA VAL A 354 5.73 10.23 7.69
C VAL A 354 5.57 11.68 8.15
N ARG A 355 5.47 12.63 7.22
CA ARG A 355 5.26 14.05 7.55
C ARG A 355 3.97 14.27 8.35
N ASP A 356 2.89 13.64 7.92
CA ASP A 356 1.56 13.78 8.52
C ASP A 356 1.54 13.18 9.94
N GLU A 357 2.07 11.96 10.12
CA GLU A 357 2.13 11.28 11.43
C GLU A 357 3.05 11.98 12.44
N LEU A 358 4.17 12.54 11.98
CA LEU A 358 5.07 13.32 12.85
C LEU A 358 4.54 14.73 13.14
N GLY A 359 3.55 15.21 12.38
CA GLY A 359 3.05 16.59 12.46
C GLY A 359 4.18 17.61 12.26
N ALA A 360 5.16 17.31 11.39
CA ALA A 360 6.35 18.12 11.17
C ALA A 360 5.98 19.52 10.64
N SER A 361 6.66 20.57 11.11
CA SER A 361 6.45 21.92 10.57
C SER A 361 7.00 22.00 9.14
N ASP A 362 6.49 22.92 8.32
CA ASP A 362 6.98 23.12 6.95
C ASP A 362 8.49 23.42 6.91
N GLN A 363 9.01 24.15 7.91
CA GLN A 363 10.43 24.48 8.00
C GLN A 363 11.29 23.27 8.36
N ASP A 364 10.85 22.47 9.34
CA ASP A 364 11.57 21.25 9.74
C ASP A 364 11.58 20.24 8.61
N TRP A 365 10.42 20.06 7.96
CA TRP A 365 10.28 19.18 6.81
C TRP A 365 11.14 19.63 5.62
N ALA A 366 11.21 20.93 5.35
CA ALA A 366 12.12 21.47 4.33
C ALA A 366 13.59 21.15 4.64
N ASN A 367 14.01 21.25 5.90
CA ASN A 367 15.37 20.89 6.31
C ASN A 367 15.65 19.38 6.13
N ILE A 368 14.70 18.51 6.50
CA ILE A 368 14.81 17.07 6.27
C ILE A 368 14.95 16.77 4.78
N MET A 369 14.08 17.34 3.94
CA MET A 369 14.11 17.12 2.49
C MET A 369 15.38 17.67 1.85
N ASN A 370 15.90 18.82 2.28
CA ASN A 370 17.17 19.34 1.78
C ASN A 370 18.32 18.37 2.06
N ASN A 371 18.44 17.86 3.28
CA ASN A 371 19.46 16.84 3.62
C ASN A 371 19.26 15.56 2.80
N PHE A 372 18.01 15.11 2.61
CA PHE A 372 17.70 13.94 1.78
C PHE A 372 18.21 14.11 0.35
N PHE A 373 17.97 15.27 -0.26
CA PHE A 373 18.46 15.56 -1.62
C PHE A 373 19.98 15.73 -1.67
N ASP A 374 20.62 16.26 -0.63
CA ASP A 374 22.09 16.28 -0.54
C ASP A 374 22.67 14.85 -0.60
N PHE A 375 22.03 13.88 0.06
CA PHE A 375 22.42 12.47 -0.02
C PHE A 375 22.14 11.86 -1.39
N LEU A 376 20.96 12.11 -1.95
CA LEU A 376 20.56 11.62 -3.27
C LEU A 376 21.49 12.13 -4.39
N ASP A 377 21.92 13.39 -4.33
CA ASP A 377 22.80 13.99 -5.34
C ASP A 377 24.27 13.55 -5.17
N ALA A 378 24.68 13.21 -3.94
CA ALA A 378 26.01 12.74 -3.61
C ALA A 378 26.22 11.26 -4.00
N ASP A 379 25.20 10.41 -3.84
CA ASP A 379 25.32 9.00 -4.21
C ASP A 379 25.28 8.80 -5.74
N ARG A 380 26.18 7.95 -6.23
CA ARG A 380 26.31 7.57 -7.65
C ARG A 380 26.16 6.07 -7.86
N SER A 381 25.75 5.34 -6.82
CA SER A 381 25.61 3.89 -6.85
C SER A 381 24.34 3.40 -7.55
N LEU A 382 23.34 4.28 -7.70
CA LEU A 382 22.03 4.02 -8.33
C LEU A 382 21.88 4.72 -9.69
N PRO A 383 22.52 4.27 -10.77
CA PRO A 383 22.47 4.99 -12.05
C PRO A 383 21.07 5.08 -12.66
N MET A 384 20.17 4.11 -12.40
CA MET A 384 18.78 4.17 -12.89
C MET A 384 17.97 5.33 -12.28
N ASP A 385 18.40 5.86 -11.13
CA ASP A 385 17.73 6.99 -10.49
C ASP A 385 17.78 8.27 -11.32
N LEU A 386 18.85 8.47 -12.11
CA LEU A 386 18.97 9.64 -12.98
C LEU A 386 17.80 9.71 -13.97
N ASN A 387 17.30 8.56 -14.44
CA ASN A 387 16.18 8.48 -15.36
C ASN A 387 14.82 8.66 -14.66
N ASN A 388 14.75 8.36 -13.36
CA ASN A 388 13.53 8.44 -12.54
C ASN A 388 13.46 9.71 -11.66
N TYR A 389 14.53 10.50 -11.59
CA TYR A 389 14.67 11.67 -10.73
C TYR A 389 13.52 12.68 -10.94
N ASN A 390 13.16 12.89 -12.20
CA ASN A 390 12.08 13.81 -12.55
C ASN A 390 10.69 13.28 -12.20
N ASP A 391 10.45 11.96 -12.25
CA ASP A 391 9.21 11.37 -11.74
C ASP A 391 9.15 11.56 -10.22
N PHE A 392 10.23 11.25 -9.50
CA PHE A 392 10.26 11.41 -8.05
C PHE A 392 10.00 12.86 -7.60
N CYS A 393 10.73 13.84 -8.15
CA CYS A 393 10.51 15.25 -7.87
C CYS A 393 9.08 15.70 -8.20
N MET A 394 8.51 15.17 -9.29
CA MET A 394 7.15 15.49 -9.72
C MET A 394 6.12 14.93 -8.76
N GLN A 395 6.28 13.69 -8.28
CA GLN A 395 5.37 13.08 -7.32
C GLN A 395 5.40 13.83 -5.98
N LEU A 396 6.58 14.27 -5.52
CA LEU A 396 6.70 15.12 -4.33
C LEU A 396 5.90 16.42 -4.46
N TYR A 397 6.04 17.11 -5.60
CA TYR A 397 5.28 18.33 -5.89
C TYR A 397 3.78 18.06 -5.99
N ARG A 398 3.39 17.04 -6.78
CA ARG A 398 2.00 16.68 -7.09
C ARG A 398 1.21 16.34 -5.82
N HIS A 399 1.85 15.68 -4.85
CA HIS A 399 1.23 15.28 -3.59
C HIS A 399 1.40 16.30 -2.45
N GLY A 400 2.07 17.43 -2.71
CA GLY A 400 2.28 18.53 -1.75
C GLY A 400 3.27 18.18 -0.63
N VAL A 401 4.18 17.23 -0.88
CA VAL A 401 5.15 16.75 0.11
C VAL A 401 6.35 17.69 0.18
N TRP A 402 6.87 18.09 -0.98
CA TRP A 402 7.98 19.02 -1.10
C TRP A 402 7.92 19.73 -2.45
N PHE A 403 8.37 20.98 -2.52
CA PHE A 403 8.29 21.84 -3.70
C PHE A 403 9.70 22.14 -4.22
N PRO A 404 10.21 21.40 -5.21
CA PRO A 404 11.56 21.65 -5.71
C PRO A 404 11.66 23.05 -6.35
N PRO A 405 12.76 23.79 -6.15
CA PRO A 405 12.93 25.14 -6.71
C PRO A 405 12.72 25.22 -8.23
N ALA A 406 13.02 24.14 -8.96
CA ALA A 406 12.85 24.04 -10.40
C ALA A 406 11.39 24.25 -10.87
N TYR A 407 10.39 23.99 -10.03
CA TYR A 407 8.96 24.08 -10.35
C TYR A 407 8.40 25.51 -10.23
N HIS A 408 9.18 26.44 -9.68
CA HIS A 408 8.85 27.87 -9.63
C HIS A 408 9.36 28.64 -10.85
N GLN A 409 10.09 27.97 -11.75
CA GLN A 409 10.69 28.61 -12.92
C GLN A 409 9.68 28.76 -14.06
N PHE A 410 9.88 29.82 -14.85
CA PHE A 410 9.04 30.10 -16.01
C PHE A 410 9.17 29.01 -17.09
N VAL A 411 8.04 28.53 -17.59
CA VAL A 411 7.98 27.56 -18.70
C VAL A 411 7.52 28.29 -19.98
N PRO A 412 8.32 28.27 -21.07
CA PRO A 412 8.00 29.01 -22.28
C PRO A 412 6.78 28.43 -22.99
N LYS A 413 5.95 29.32 -23.55
CA LYS A 413 4.75 28.99 -24.34
C LYS A 413 5.12 28.68 -25.78
N ILE A 414 5.76 27.55 -26.00
CA ILE A 414 6.22 27.07 -27.32
C ILE A 414 5.61 25.71 -27.66
N GLY A 415 5.55 25.39 -28.96
CA GLY A 415 5.03 24.11 -29.47
C GLY A 415 3.67 23.73 -28.86
N ARG A 416 3.59 22.59 -28.17
CA ARG A 416 2.37 22.08 -27.49
C ARG A 416 1.78 23.07 -26.47
N PHE A 417 2.58 23.99 -25.94
CA PHE A 417 2.15 24.99 -24.94
C PHE A 417 1.80 26.35 -25.55
N SER A 418 2.00 26.55 -26.85
CA SER A 418 1.83 27.85 -27.52
C SER A 418 0.47 28.51 -27.24
N HIS A 419 -0.59 27.70 -27.20
CA HIS A 419 -1.95 28.19 -27.01
C HIS A 419 -2.41 28.26 -25.55
N PHE A 420 -1.74 27.58 -24.61
CA PHE A 420 -2.18 27.49 -23.21
C PHE A 420 -2.32 28.88 -22.60
N ASN A 421 -3.29 29.13 -21.73
CA ASN A 421 -3.35 30.42 -21.03
C ASN A 421 -2.13 30.59 -20.11
N VAL A 422 -1.94 29.61 -19.23
CA VAL A 422 -0.83 29.48 -18.29
C VAL A 422 -0.29 28.05 -18.43
N VAL A 423 1.03 27.89 -18.49
CA VAL A 423 1.65 26.57 -18.49
C VAL A 423 1.85 26.15 -17.02
N PRO A 424 1.12 25.12 -16.54
CA PRO A 424 1.32 24.65 -15.17
C PRO A 424 2.69 23.96 -15.01
N PRO A 425 3.24 23.87 -13.78
CA PRO A 425 4.49 23.15 -13.53
C PRO A 425 4.43 21.66 -13.88
N ILE A 426 3.22 21.06 -13.85
CA ILE A 426 2.96 19.67 -14.21
C ILE A 426 1.93 19.63 -15.32
N VAL A 427 2.13 18.72 -16.27
CA VAL A 427 1.17 18.41 -17.33
C VAL A 427 0.84 16.93 -17.32
N ARG A 428 -0.33 16.59 -17.84
CA ARG A 428 -0.75 15.21 -18.10
C ARG A 428 -0.53 14.89 -19.57
N ILE A 429 0.14 13.75 -19.80
CA ILE A 429 0.33 13.19 -21.12
C ILE A 429 -0.68 12.05 -21.29
N ILE A 430 -1.29 11.99 -22.47
CA ILE A 430 -2.14 10.88 -22.90
C ILE A 430 -1.59 10.37 -24.22
N LEU A 431 -1.23 9.09 -24.25
CA LEU A 431 -0.73 8.38 -25.41
C LEU A 431 -1.78 7.37 -25.88
N THR A 432 -2.21 7.51 -27.13
CA THR A 432 -3.09 6.54 -27.80
C THR A 432 -2.23 5.49 -28.50
N VAL A 433 -2.21 4.28 -27.94
CA VAL A 433 -1.46 3.13 -28.46
C VAL A 433 -2.37 2.31 -29.39
N PRO A 434 -2.06 2.21 -30.70
CA PRO A 434 -2.85 1.42 -31.64
C PRO A 434 -2.94 -0.04 -31.23
N ARG A 435 -4.09 -0.66 -31.51
CA ARG A 435 -4.40 -2.02 -31.03
C ARG A 435 -3.41 -3.06 -31.56
N GLU A 436 -3.00 -2.92 -32.82
CA GLU A 436 -2.07 -3.82 -33.49
C GLU A 436 -0.67 -3.87 -32.86
N GLN A 437 -0.29 -2.85 -32.08
CA GLN A 437 1.01 -2.77 -31.41
C GLN A 437 1.04 -3.55 -30.09
N LEU A 438 -0.12 -3.97 -29.57
CA LEU A 438 -0.23 -4.66 -28.29
C LEU A 438 -0.09 -6.18 -28.40
N ARG A 439 0.04 -6.73 -29.63
CA ARG A 439 0.07 -8.17 -29.88
C ARG A 439 1.16 -8.92 -29.11
N SER A 440 2.30 -8.29 -28.90
CA SER A 440 3.42 -8.83 -28.10
C SER A 440 3.05 -8.98 -26.62
N LEU A 441 2.19 -8.10 -26.10
CA LEU A 441 1.71 -8.16 -24.73
C LEU A 441 0.53 -9.11 -24.56
N GLU A 442 -0.28 -9.31 -25.60
CA GLU A 442 -1.46 -10.21 -25.55
C GLU A 442 -1.08 -11.68 -25.32
N HIS A 443 0.08 -12.12 -25.80
CA HIS A 443 0.57 -13.50 -25.67
C HIS A 443 1.59 -13.70 -24.53
N ALA A 444 2.01 -12.62 -23.88
CA ALA A 444 2.99 -12.63 -22.80
C ALA A 444 2.53 -13.35 -21.50
N PRO A 445 1.26 -13.24 -21.03
CA PRO A 445 0.88 -13.70 -19.69
C PRO A 445 1.07 -15.19 -19.45
N GLU A 446 0.80 -16.03 -20.45
CA GLU A 446 0.86 -17.49 -20.34
C GLU A 446 2.31 -18.00 -20.20
N ARG A 447 3.29 -17.23 -20.67
CA ARG A 447 4.70 -17.64 -20.72
C ARG A 447 5.60 -16.90 -19.74
N TYR A 448 5.29 -15.63 -19.46
CA TYR A 448 6.17 -14.73 -18.71
C TYR A 448 5.45 -13.96 -17.59
N GLY A 449 4.16 -14.21 -17.38
CA GLY A 449 3.31 -13.41 -16.49
C GLY A 449 2.97 -12.04 -17.08
N THR A 450 2.26 -11.22 -16.32
CA THR A 450 1.87 -9.86 -16.74
C THR A 450 3.06 -8.91 -16.55
N PRO A 451 3.67 -8.38 -17.62
CA PRO A 451 4.80 -7.46 -17.47
C PRO A 451 4.32 -6.11 -16.93
N LEU A 452 5.15 -5.49 -16.10
CA LEU A 452 4.91 -4.13 -15.63
C LEU A 452 5.18 -3.16 -16.77
N VAL A 453 4.32 -2.14 -16.90
CA VAL A 453 4.44 -1.09 -17.92
C VAL A 453 4.89 0.22 -17.29
N GLN A 454 5.56 1.05 -18.08
CA GLN A 454 5.92 2.42 -17.74
C GLN A 454 5.74 3.32 -18.97
N CYS A 455 5.75 4.62 -18.75
CA CYS A 455 5.82 5.59 -19.83
C CYS A 455 7.16 6.32 -19.80
N ASP A 456 7.68 6.61 -20.99
CA ASP A 456 8.92 7.39 -21.12
C ASP A 456 8.69 8.62 -21.99
N VAL A 457 9.42 9.70 -21.70
CA VAL A 457 9.65 10.78 -22.66
C VAL A 457 11.12 10.81 -22.99
N ARG A 458 11.43 10.66 -24.29
CA ARG A 458 12.78 10.51 -24.80
C ARG A 458 13.08 11.56 -25.87
N GLY A 459 14.34 11.94 -25.96
CA GLY A 459 14.92 12.75 -27.03
C GLY A 459 16.17 12.09 -27.59
N LYS A 460 17.06 12.88 -28.21
CA LYS A 460 18.37 12.43 -28.70
C LYS A 460 19.35 12.17 -27.56
N TRP A 461 19.22 12.88 -26.44
CA TRP A 461 20.17 12.85 -25.32
C TRP A 461 19.51 12.67 -23.96
N CYS A 462 18.18 12.83 -23.88
CA CYS A 462 17.43 12.67 -22.64
C CYS A 462 16.49 11.45 -22.67
N GLN A 463 16.33 10.82 -21.52
CA GLN A 463 15.29 9.83 -21.23
C GLN A 463 14.76 10.11 -19.83
N ASN A 464 13.44 10.23 -19.71
CA ASN A 464 12.74 10.40 -18.44
C ASN A 464 11.68 9.32 -18.32
N ILE A 465 11.73 8.54 -17.24
CA ILE A 465 10.85 7.42 -16.96
C ILE A 465 9.78 7.85 -15.96
N PHE A 466 8.53 7.47 -16.21
CA PHE A 466 7.38 7.72 -15.34
C PHE A 466 6.65 6.42 -15.08
N SER A 467 6.63 5.99 -13.81
CA SER A 467 6.07 4.68 -13.43
C SER A 467 4.62 4.76 -12.92
N SER A 468 4.14 5.94 -12.51
CA SER A 468 2.74 6.16 -12.16
C SER A 468 1.89 6.32 -13.43
N VAL A 469 1.61 5.18 -14.06
CA VAL A 469 0.85 5.09 -15.32
C VAL A 469 -0.52 4.49 -15.05
N HIS A 470 -1.55 5.08 -15.65
CA HIS A 470 -2.87 4.48 -15.76
C HIS A 470 -3.14 4.12 -17.21
N VAL A 471 -3.59 2.88 -17.45
CA VAL A 471 -3.96 2.42 -18.79
C VAL A 471 -5.43 2.03 -18.84
N ALA A 472 -6.09 2.23 -19.98
CA ALA A 472 -7.45 1.76 -20.22
C ALA A 472 -7.72 1.54 -21.71
N TYR A 473 -8.49 0.50 -22.05
CA TYR A 473 -8.95 0.30 -23.42
C TYR A 473 -10.10 1.25 -23.72
N GLY A 474 -10.04 1.94 -24.85
CA GLY A 474 -11.08 2.90 -25.20
C GLY A 474 -10.63 3.98 -26.17
N ARG A 475 -11.39 5.08 -26.20
CA ARG A 475 -11.08 6.25 -27.02
C ARG A 475 -11.01 7.49 -26.15
N VAL A 476 -10.11 8.38 -26.51
CA VAL A 476 -9.99 9.71 -25.90
C VAL A 476 -10.39 10.77 -26.92
N THR A 477 -11.19 11.74 -26.46
CA THR A 477 -11.57 12.90 -27.28
C THR A 477 -11.13 14.17 -26.56
N THR A 478 -10.33 14.99 -27.24
CA THR A 478 -9.94 16.32 -26.73
C THR A 478 -11.14 17.26 -26.78
N MET A 479 -11.34 17.97 -25.69
CA MET A 479 -12.45 18.87 -25.44
C MET A 479 -11.93 20.22 -24.92
N GLY A 480 -12.82 21.20 -24.81
CA GLY A 480 -12.46 22.55 -24.38
C GLY A 480 -11.84 23.39 -25.50
N THR A 481 -10.99 24.35 -25.13
CA THR A 481 -10.34 25.27 -26.08
C THR A 481 -8.86 24.95 -26.18
N LYS A 482 -8.18 25.38 -27.25
CA LYS A 482 -6.71 25.25 -27.34
C LYS A 482 -5.96 25.90 -26.17
N SER A 483 -6.57 26.92 -25.56
CA SER A 483 -6.02 27.64 -24.39
C SER A 483 -6.28 26.98 -23.04
N ASN A 484 -7.29 26.12 -22.97
CA ASN A 484 -7.64 25.37 -21.78
C ASN A 484 -8.24 24.02 -22.21
N PRO A 485 -7.39 23.08 -22.67
CA PRO A 485 -7.85 21.79 -23.15
C PRO A 485 -8.14 20.85 -21.98
N TRP A 486 -9.11 19.97 -22.16
CA TRP A 486 -9.35 18.81 -21.32
C TRP A 486 -9.69 17.60 -22.21
N ALA A 487 -9.84 16.40 -21.66
CA ALA A 487 -10.21 15.23 -22.45
C ALA A 487 -11.33 14.43 -21.80
N SER A 488 -12.19 13.87 -22.65
CA SER A 488 -13.20 12.88 -22.26
C SER A 488 -12.73 11.50 -22.70
N PHE A 489 -12.89 10.52 -21.82
CA PHE A 489 -12.58 9.13 -22.10
C PHE A 489 -13.86 8.31 -22.27
N GLN A 490 -13.85 7.41 -23.24
CA GLN A 490 -14.90 6.42 -23.47
C GLN A 490 -14.26 5.04 -23.39
N GLU A 491 -14.60 4.26 -22.35
CA GLU A 491 -14.12 2.89 -22.19
C GLU A 491 -14.62 1.98 -23.30
N ASP A 492 -13.79 1.02 -23.71
CA ASP A 492 -14.24 -0.14 -24.46
C ASP A 492 -14.88 -1.14 -23.47
N PRO A 493 -16.21 -1.39 -23.54
CA PRO A 493 -16.86 -2.31 -22.62
C PRO A 493 -16.37 -3.76 -22.75
N LEU A 494 -15.77 -4.12 -23.88
CA LEU A 494 -15.15 -5.43 -24.10
C LEU A 494 -13.69 -5.49 -23.62
N GLY A 495 -13.13 -4.35 -23.18
CA GLY A 495 -11.78 -4.25 -22.61
C GLY A 495 -10.73 -4.90 -23.50
N GLN A 496 -10.01 -5.88 -22.94
CA GLN A 496 -8.99 -6.62 -23.68
C GLN A 496 -9.57 -7.39 -24.88
N SER A 497 -10.81 -7.90 -24.83
CA SER A 497 -11.43 -8.59 -25.96
C SER A 497 -12.00 -7.65 -27.03
N GLY A 498 -11.96 -6.34 -26.78
CA GLY A 498 -12.42 -5.29 -27.69
C GLY A 498 -11.46 -5.00 -28.85
N GLN A 499 -11.77 -3.93 -29.58
CA GLN A 499 -10.99 -3.48 -30.75
C GLN A 499 -10.44 -2.05 -30.58
N SER A 500 -10.76 -1.40 -29.45
CA SER A 500 -10.29 -0.05 -29.19
C SER A 500 -8.79 -0.02 -28.90
N PRO A 501 -8.12 1.12 -29.16
CA PRO A 501 -6.73 1.31 -28.76
C PRO A 501 -6.60 1.27 -27.23
N LEU A 502 -5.36 1.10 -26.77
CA LEU A 502 -5.02 1.27 -25.36
C LEU A 502 -4.60 2.72 -25.14
N ILE A 503 -5.22 3.37 -24.16
CA ILE A 503 -4.87 4.74 -23.78
C ILE A 503 -4.00 4.67 -22.53
N ALA A 504 -2.78 5.21 -22.61
CA ALA A 504 -1.88 5.34 -21.48
C ALA A 504 -1.82 6.80 -21.01
N THR A 505 -1.95 7.04 -19.71
CA THR A 505 -1.86 8.39 -19.14
C THR A 505 -0.92 8.44 -17.94
N PHE A 506 -0.12 9.50 -17.88
CA PHE A 506 0.81 9.78 -16.79
C PHE A 506 1.00 11.30 -16.65
N THR A 507 1.57 11.74 -15.52
CA THR A 507 1.92 13.14 -15.27
C THR A 507 3.42 13.34 -15.36
N MET A 508 3.84 14.54 -15.80
CA MET A 508 5.26 14.89 -15.87
C MET A 508 5.49 16.40 -15.68
N PRO A 509 6.72 16.84 -15.37
CA PRO A 509 7.05 18.26 -15.30
C PRO A 509 6.99 18.90 -16.69
N SER A 510 6.26 20.00 -16.83
CA SER A 510 6.10 20.70 -18.11
C SER A 510 7.43 21.23 -18.66
N ARG A 511 8.34 21.63 -17.77
CA ARG A 511 9.67 22.12 -18.12
C ARG A 511 10.48 21.12 -18.95
N LEU A 512 10.34 19.81 -18.72
CA LEU A 512 11.10 18.81 -19.48
C LEU A 512 10.78 18.84 -20.98
N LEU A 513 9.58 19.27 -21.34
CA LEU A 513 9.15 19.40 -22.73
C LEU A 513 9.70 20.67 -23.40
N THR A 514 10.48 21.51 -22.72
CA THR A 514 10.95 22.78 -23.29
C THR A 514 12.40 23.13 -22.97
N ALA A 515 12.98 22.56 -21.90
CA ALA A 515 14.25 23.03 -21.36
C ALA A 515 15.50 22.32 -21.91
N TYR A 516 15.37 21.06 -22.36
CA TYR A 516 16.53 20.23 -22.70
C TYR A 516 16.68 20.00 -24.20
N GLU A 517 15.59 19.67 -24.89
CA GLU A 517 15.59 19.38 -26.32
C GLU A 517 14.38 20.05 -27.01
N PRO A 518 14.49 20.37 -28.32
CA PRO A 518 13.35 20.85 -29.10
C PRO A 518 12.18 19.86 -29.06
N GLN A 519 10.95 20.35 -28.98
CA GLN A 519 9.76 19.49 -28.90
C GLN A 519 9.60 18.55 -30.10
N ASP A 520 10.06 18.96 -31.28
CA ASP A 520 10.02 18.15 -32.50
C ASP A 520 10.94 16.91 -32.44
N ASP A 521 11.97 16.95 -31.59
CA ASP A 521 12.90 15.84 -31.36
C ASP A 521 12.43 14.89 -30.23
N LEU A 522 11.37 15.26 -29.49
CA LEU A 522 10.85 14.48 -28.38
C LEU A 522 9.80 13.46 -28.85
N TYR A 523 9.79 12.30 -28.21
CA TYR A 523 8.78 11.26 -28.41
C TYR A 523 8.34 10.66 -27.08
N VAL A 524 7.08 10.24 -27.04
CA VAL A 524 6.42 9.61 -25.90
C VAL A 524 6.29 8.12 -26.16
N CYS A 525 6.68 7.30 -25.19
CA CYS A 525 6.67 5.84 -25.29
C CYS A 525 5.76 5.21 -24.24
N LEU A 526 5.10 4.12 -24.63
CA LEU A 526 4.71 3.05 -23.71
C LEU A 526 5.77 1.96 -23.79
N SER A 527 6.34 1.58 -22.65
CA SER A 527 7.44 0.62 -22.57
C SER A 527 7.17 -0.38 -21.44
N LEU A 528 7.84 -1.53 -21.46
CA LEU A 528 7.89 -2.39 -20.27
C LEU A 528 8.85 -1.80 -19.24
N LYS A 529 8.57 -2.00 -17.95
CA LYS A 529 9.46 -1.57 -16.87
C LYS A 529 10.84 -2.19 -17.09
N SER A 530 11.85 -1.34 -17.20
CA SER A 530 13.23 -1.80 -17.37
C SER A 530 13.66 -2.55 -16.11
N GLY A 531 14.13 -3.79 -16.28
CA GLY A 531 14.60 -4.60 -15.18
C GLY A 531 15.08 -5.98 -15.64
N PRO A 532 15.72 -6.75 -14.76
CA PRO A 532 16.27 -8.05 -15.11
C PRO A 532 15.22 -9.05 -15.64
N ALA A 533 13.98 -8.99 -15.12
CA ALA A 533 12.89 -9.83 -15.62
C ALA A 533 12.42 -9.47 -17.04
N SER A 534 12.54 -8.20 -17.45
CA SER A 534 12.08 -7.77 -18.77
C SER A 534 13.08 -8.04 -19.89
N ILE A 535 14.30 -8.51 -19.57
CA ILE A 535 15.30 -8.98 -20.55
C ILE A 535 14.69 -10.03 -21.49
N MET A 536 13.77 -10.85 -20.99
CA MET A 536 13.07 -11.89 -21.75
C MET A 536 12.31 -11.34 -22.97
N PHE A 537 11.91 -10.07 -22.94
CA PHE A 537 11.18 -9.38 -24.01
C PHE A 537 12.09 -8.65 -25.01
N THR A 538 13.41 -8.63 -24.78
CA THR A 538 14.40 -8.00 -25.70
C THR A 538 14.31 -8.53 -27.13
N PRO A 539 14.09 -9.84 -27.40
CA PRO A 539 13.97 -10.33 -28.78
C PRO A 539 12.80 -9.74 -29.55
N GLU A 540 11.72 -9.38 -28.86
CA GLU A 540 10.48 -8.87 -29.48
C GLU A 540 10.43 -7.34 -29.49
N LEU A 541 10.86 -6.67 -28.41
CA LEU A 541 10.73 -5.23 -28.21
C LEU A 541 12.07 -4.47 -28.33
N GLY A 542 13.17 -5.17 -28.56
CA GLY A 542 14.52 -4.61 -28.55
C GLY A 542 15.01 -4.22 -27.15
N HIS A 543 16.23 -3.69 -27.09
CA HIS A 543 16.87 -3.30 -25.82
C HIS A 543 16.16 -2.16 -25.08
N GLU A 544 15.37 -1.37 -25.79
CA GLU A 544 14.63 -0.25 -25.22
C GLU A 544 13.29 -0.66 -24.61
N LEU A 545 12.83 -1.89 -24.88
CA LEU A 545 11.57 -2.48 -24.41
C LEU A 545 10.33 -1.63 -24.74
N ILE A 546 10.37 -0.90 -25.86
CA ILE A 546 9.30 -0.01 -26.30
C ILE A 546 8.20 -0.84 -26.96
N VAL A 547 6.99 -0.73 -26.43
CA VAL A 547 5.77 -1.32 -27.02
C VAL A 547 5.26 -0.42 -28.14
N TYR A 548 5.21 0.88 -27.89
CA TYR A 548 4.79 1.86 -28.88
C TYR A 548 5.41 3.23 -28.59
N ARG A 549 5.68 4.01 -29.64
CA ARG A 549 6.13 5.39 -29.55
C ARG A 549 5.43 6.29 -30.55
N ALA A 550 5.20 7.54 -30.15
CA ALA A 550 4.70 8.59 -31.02
C ALA A 550 5.51 9.89 -30.78
N ASN A 551 5.66 10.70 -31.81
CA ASN A 551 6.33 12.00 -31.68
C ASN A 551 5.47 12.92 -30.78
N LEU A 552 6.09 13.73 -29.91
CA LEU A 552 5.38 14.62 -29.00
C LEU A 552 4.44 15.59 -29.74
N MET A 553 4.82 15.97 -30.96
CA MET A 553 4.07 16.88 -31.81
C MET A 553 2.93 16.20 -32.60
N ASP A 554 2.80 14.87 -32.53
CA ASP A 554 1.73 14.13 -33.18
C ASP A 554 0.42 14.21 -32.37
N GLU A 555 -0.45 15.15 -32.74
CA GLU A 555 -1.75 15.35 -32.09
C GLU A 555 -2.72 14.18 -32.23
N SER A 556 -2.50 13.26 -33.18
CA SER A 556 -3.37 12.10 -33.35
C SER A 556 -3.11 11.02 -32.30
N HIS A 557 -1.90 10.97 -31.75
CA HIS A 557 -1.47 9.98 -30.78
C HIS A 557 -1.13 10.56 -29.40
N VAL A 558 -0.71 11.83 -29.32
CA VAL A 558 -0.24 12.45 -28.07
C VAL A 558 -1.06 13.69 -27.73
N ILE A 559 -1.77 13.65 -26.61
CA ILE A 559 -2.48 14.79 -26.04
C ILE A 559 -1.74 15.29 -24.80
N VAL A 560 -1.56 16.60 -24.70
CA VAL A 560 -0.96 17.27 -23.55
C VAL A 560 -1.99 18.16 -22.88
N LEU A 561 -2.29 17.91 -21.61
CA LEU A 561 -3.29 18.64 -20.84
C LEU A 561 -2.64 19.34 -19.63
N PRO A 562 -3.16 20.51 -19.21
CA PRO A 562 -2.77 21.11 -17.95
C PRO A 562 -3.20 20.21 -16.77
N GLU A 563 -2.29 19.99 -15.80
CA GLU A 563 -2.58 19.27 -14.56
C GLU A 563 -2.39 20.23 -13.38
N GLN A 564 -3.37 20.28 -12.47
CA GLN A 564 -3.21 21.01 -11.21
C GLN A 564 -2.65 20.07 -10.14
N PRO A 565 -1.81 20.57 -9.21
CA PRO A 565 -1.40 19.77 -8.06
C PRO A 565 -2.63 19.29 -7.29
N LEU A 566 -2.53 18.10 -6.70
CA LEU A 566 -3.63 17.56 -5.90
C LEU A 566 -3.80 18.41 -4.64
N PRO A 567 -5.04 18.61 -4.16
CA PRO A 567 -5.26 19.34 -2.91
C PRO A 567 -4.46 18.70 -1.77
N SER A 568 -3.51 19.45 -1.21
CA SER A 568 -2.76 19.04 -0.04
C SER A 568 -3.35 19.74 1.19
N LYS A 569 -4.56 19.37 1.59
CA LYS A 569 -5.00 19.69 2.95
C LYS A 569 -4.38 18.65 3.87
N GLN A 570 -3.55 19.11 4.80
CA GLN A 570 -3.25 18.31 5.98
C GLN A 570 -4.58 18.02 6.66
N LEU A 571 -4.86 16.75 6.92
CA LEU A 571 -5.85 16.39 7.91
C LEU A 571 -5.29 16.85 9.26
N TYR A 572 -5.45 18.14 9.55
CA TYR A 572 -5.35 18.61 10.92
C TYR A 572 -6.53 17.98 11.65
N VAL A 573 -6.30 16.79 12.21
CA VAL A 573 -7.02 16.45 13.43
C VAL A 573 -6.61 17.55 14.39
N GLY A 574 -7.52 18.50 14.62
CA GLY A 574 -7.32 19.54 15.61
C GLY A 574 -7.08 18.85 16.93
N PHE A 575 -5.82 18.66 17.29
CA PHE A 575 -5.44 18.36 18.65
C PHE A 575 -5.67 19.66 19.39
N GLU A 576 -6.86 19.84 19.94
CA GLU A 576 -6.99 20.76 21.06
C GLU A 576 -5.96 20.26 22.08
N PRO A 577 -4.95 21.08 22.44
CA PRO A 577 -4.06 20.71 23.52
C PRO A 577 -4.97 20.46 24.71
N SER A 578 -5.03 19.20 25.16
CA SER A 578 -5.60 18.89 26.44
C SER A 578 -4.90 19.81 27.43
N GLU A 579 -5.62 20.80 27.97
CA GLU A 579 -5.22 21.60 29.12
C GLU A 579 -5.21 20.68 30.37
N THR A 580 -4.59 19.52 30.27
CA THR A 580 -4.12 18.78 31.43
C THR A 580 -2.99 19.62 32.01
N SER A 581 -3.38 20.49 32.93
CA SER A 581 -2.52 21.21 33.86
C SER A 581 -1.60 20.21 34.55
N ASN A 582 -0.43 19.95 33.95
CA ASN A 582 0.64 19.26 34.65
C ASN A 582 1.06 20.16 35.83
N PRO A 583 1.04 19.65 37.07
CA PRO A 583 1.27 20.49 38.26
C PRO A 583 2.67 21.11 38.29
N ILE A 584 3.63 20.57 37.53
CA ILE A 584 5.00 21.08 37.40
C ILE A 584 5.11 22.12 36.26
N GLY A 585 4.47 21.86 35.11
CA GLY A 585 4.48 22.74 33.94
C GLY A 585 4.32 21.98 32.62
N GLN A 586 4.55 22.66 31.49
CA GLN A 586 4.28 22.11 30.16
C GLN A 586 5.39 21.18 29.65
N SER A 587 4.97 20.06 29.07
CA SER A 587 5.86 19.10 28.41
C SER A 587 6.00 19.44 26.93
N GLY A 588 7.22 19.52 26.42
CA GLY A 588 7.49 19.71 24.99
C GLY A 588 7.34 18.42 24.17
N ALA A 589 7.63 18.53 22.87
CA ALA A 589 7.74 17.38 21.97
C ALA A 589 8.78 16.37 22.48
N VAL A 590 8.60 15.10 22.12
CA VAL A 590 9.58 14.05 22.42
C VAL A 590 10.60 14.01 21.28
N SER A 591 11.85 14.33 21.59
CA SER A 591 12.98 14.17 20.68
C SER A 591 13.35 12.70 20.62
N VAL A 592 13.40 12.14 19.42
CA VAL A 592 13.87 10.79 19.15
C VAL A 592 15.28 10.90 18.59
N GLU A 593 16.20 10.16 19.19
CA GLU A 593 17.59 10.05 18.73
C GLU A 593 17.78 8.69 18.05
N LEU A 594 18.39 8.72 16.86
CA LEU A 594 18.82 7.52 16.18
C LEU A 594 20.31 7.23 16.48
N ASP A 595 20.74 6.00 16.25
CA ASP A 595 22.14 5.61 16.37
C ASP A 595 23.03 6.27 15.31
N GLU A 596 24.33 6.00 15.37
CA GLU A 596 25.31 6.60 14.44
C GLU A 596 25.03 6.24 12.97
N GLN A 597 24.42 5.09 12.73
CA GLN A 597 24.00 4.61 11.41
C GLN A 597 22.61 5.15 11.01
N CYS A 598 21.91 5.84 11.92
CA CYS A 598 20.54 6.30 11.74
C CYS A 598 19.53 5.16 11.47
N GLU A 599 19.80 3.93 11.93
CA GLU A 599 18.98 2.74 11.72
C GLU A 599 18.10 2.40 12.93
N LEU A 600 18.60 2.65 14.15
CA LEU A 600 17.97 2.22 15.39
C LEU A 600 17.62 3.41 16.27
N VAL A 601 16.49 3.33 16.97
CA VAL A 601 16.13 4.31 18.02
C VAL A 601 16.97 4.04 19.27
N THR A 602 17.73 5.03 19.72
CA THR A 602 18.62 4.91 20.89
C THR A 602 18.04 5.58 22.14
N SER A 603 17.40 6.73 21.98
CA SER A 603 16.87 7.49 23.11
C SER A 603 15.58 8.25 22.78
N PHE A 604 14.74 8.42 23.80
CA PHE A 604 13.60 9.34 23.78
C PHE A 604 13.84 10.40 24.85
N THR A 605 13.88 11.66 24.43
CA THR A 605 14.14 12.79 25.33
C THR A 605 12.98 13.77 25.30
N CYS A 606 12.41 14.07 26.46
CA CYS A 606 11.34 15.06 26.58
C CYS A 606 11.76 16.19 27.52
N ARG A 607 11.58 17.44 27.07
CA ARG A 607 11.86 18.62 27.88
C ARG A 607 10.59 19.09 28.58
N ILE A 608 10.65 19.26 29.89
CA ILE A 608 9.56 19.84 30.69
C ILE A 608 9.93 21.27 31.08
N SER A 609 9.12 22.24 30.67
CA SER A 609 9.21 23.62 31.12
C SER A 609 8.57 23.72 32.49
N VAL A 610 9.40 23.90 33.53
CA VAL A 610 8.91 24.07 34.90
C VAL A 610 8.27 25.45 35.00
N GLU A 611 6.97 25.51 35.27
CA GLU A 611 6.19 26.75 35.31
C GLU A 611 5.68 27.05 36.72
N ASN A 612 5.36 26.00 37.47
CA ASN A 612 4.90 26.08 38.86
C ASN A 612 5.94 26.75 39.76
N ARG A 613 5.50 27.71 40.58
CA ARG A 613 6.38 28.52 41.43
C ARG A 613 7.07 27.71 42.53
N ASP A 614 6.37 26.75 43.11
CA ASP A 614 6.91 25.90 44.17
C ASP A 614 7.96 24.95 43.60
N ALA A 615 7.63 24.29 42.47
CA ALA A 615 8.57 23.44 41.74
C ALA A 615 9.81 24.23 41.26
N LYS A 616 9.63 25.47 40.76
CA LYS A 616 10.76 26.36 40.40
C LYS A 616 11.66 26.63 41.61
N THR A 617 11.07 26.95 42.75
CA THR A 617 11.83 27.27 43.97
C THR A 617 12.62 26.06 44.47
N LEU A 618 12.00 24.89 44.45
CA LEU A 618 12.63 23.62 44.85
C LEU A 618 13.79 23.25 43.93
N PHE A 619 13.59 23.29 42.61
CA PHE A 619 14.67 22.98 41.66
C PHE A 619 15.77 24.04 41.63
N GLN A 620 15.44 25.33 41.87
CA GLN A 620 16.46 26.37 42.08
C GLN A 620 17.30 26.13 43.33
N ALA A 621 16.72 25.54 44.37
CA ALA A 621 17.41 25.08 45.57
C ALA A 621 18.22 23.78 45.35
N ARG A 622 18.35 23.31 44.10
CA ARG A 622 19.03 22.07 43.69
C ARG A 622 18.38 20.79 44.22
N ALA A 623 17.08 20.83 44.56
CA ALA A 623 16.33 19.59 44.77
C ALA A 623 16.31 18.79 43.46
N MET A 624 16.57 17.49 43.55
CA MET A 624 16.51 16.60 42.39
C MET A 624 15.09 16.04 42.26
N PRO A 625 14.44 16.16 41.09
CA PRO A 625 13.17 15.49 40.86
C PRO A 625 13.35 13.97 40.88
N GLU A 626 12.34 13.25 41.35
CA GLU A 626 12.27 11.81 41.20
C GLU A 626 11.68 11.49 39.83
N ILE A 627 12.39 10.67 39.05
CA ILE A 627 11.98 10.28 37.71
C ILE A 627 11.87 8.76 37.70
N SER A 628 10.69 8.24 37.33
CA SER A 628 10.45 6.80 37.23
C SER A 628 9.63 6.46 35.98
N GLN A 629 9.99 5.37 35.32
CA GLN A 629 9.17 4.78 34.28
C GLN A 629 8.07 3.94 34.93
N ILE A 630 6.81 4.36 34.77
CA ILE A 630 5.67 3.70 35.42
C ILE A 630 4.95 2.70 34.50
N SER A 631 5.27 2.75 33.21
CA SER A 631 4.80 1.83 32.16
C SER A 631 5.64 1.99 30.88
N PRO A 632 5.49 1.11 29.87
CA PRO A 632 6.37 1.09 28.69
C PRO A 632 6.50 2.43 27.96
N CYS A 633 5.43 3.23 27.89
CA CYS A 633 5.37 4.51 27.19
C CYS A 633 5.15 5.72 28.13
N THR A 634 5.17 5.53 29.47
CA THR A 634 4.91 6.63 30.42
C THR A 634 6.01 6.78 31.46
N MET A 635 6.54 7.99 31.54
CA MET A 635 7.48 8.45 32.57
C MET A 635 6.74 9.39 33.54
N ARG A 636 6.98 9.23 34.85
CA ARG A 636 6.51 10.13 35.89
C ARG A 636 7.67 10.97 36.42
N VAL A 637 7.41 12.26 36.60
CA VAL A 637 8.30 13.18 37.30
C VAL A 637 7.56 13.66 38.55
N SER A 638 8.12 13.41 39.72
CA SER A 638 7.56 13.82 41.02
C SER A 638 8.55 14.66 41.83
N ASP A 639 8.00 15.53 42.68
CA ASP A 639 8.76 16.21 43.71
C ASP A 639 8.57 15.44 45.03
N SER A 640 9.68 15.13 45.72
CA SER A 640 9.68 14.48 47.03
C SER A 640 8.81 15.15 48.10
N SER A 641 8.40 16.41 47.88
CA SER A 641 7.55 17.20 48.79
C SER A 641 6.08 17.32 48.37
N MET A 642 5.72 16.96 47.12
CA MET A 642 4.34 16.96 46.63
C MET A 642 3.86 15.53 46.38
N ASN A 643 3.27 14.93 47.41
CA ASN A 643 2.55 13.68 47.27
C ASN A 643 1.26 13.90 46.45
N GLN A 644 1.22 13.24 45.29
CA GLN A 644 0.06 12.92 44.44
C GLN A 644 -0.47 14.05 43.54
N PHE A 645 -0.44 13.84 42.22
CA PHE A 645 -1.60 13.42 41.38
C PHE A 645 -1.13 12.65 40.15
#